data_AF-A0A8J6HNX0-F1
#
_entry.id   AF-A0A8J6HNX0-F1
#
_cell.length_a   1.000
_cell.length_b   1.000
_cell.length_c   1.000
_cell.angle_alpha   90.00
_cell.angle_beta   90.00
_cell.angle_gamma   90.00
#
_symmetry.space_group_name_H-M   'P 1'
#
loop_
_entity.id
_entity.type
_entity.pdbx_description
1 polymer ?
#
loop_
_entity_poly.entity_id
_entity_poly.type
_entity_poly.pdbx_seq_one_letter_code
_entity_poly.pdbx_strand_id
1 'polypeptide(L)'
;MYGKSASKRNKKRKLWKTKQLKMLGEYEDESSSSGGEITPTRKSASVGTVQSGAQQNLSILSSLRSVLIVISSALICFAAARNSITWHCQRFWGASGDFWQAQWDKFLDTVGEDPFNLWVYGTTVLSLGVYWLFGGIYTLLDVTNKPAALRRYKIQPGTNEPVDNKKLFNVLWCVFFNQIIVGLPSTFIMYWAMSWRGFPALRELPTFHWVLLLHNRHLYKIIHKQHHEWTAPIAVTAIYCHPIEHLFSNLLPPFLGVFIMGSHVATAWLWFTLALLSTLNAHSGYHLPFFPSPEAHDFHHLKFNNCFGVLGVLDRLHGTDTNFRSSRAYPRHIMMLSFIPPREAFPEPNPCKHKLGKQDDFFGYLQAGFIGKNSLQRQSYVTSRVNSKQSPKNPTDPLPLEHLDCANFGHPLLPICQKRSNLGLWDNFLHIVGEDPFTLWVNGTTILNLVVYWLFGGIYTILNVTNKPAALRRYKMQPGTNEPVDYKKLSRVLVWVLFNQIVVGYVTAWILYKAMSWRGYPEPHHLPSLLQFLSETFFHVLVEEVTFYYSHRLLHTRYLYKFIHKRHHEWTSPIAVTAIYCHPIEHFISNLLPPCLGVFIMGSHILTTWTWFILALFTTLNAHCGYHIPLFPSPEAHDYHHLKFNNCFGVIGVLDRLHKTDANFRASHVYKRHVMLKFDLLNDQINLKS
;
A
#
# COMPACT_ATOMS: atom_id res chain seq x y z
N MET A 1 -44.48 -12.21 51.78
CA MET A 1 -44.03 -10.95 51.13
C MET A 1 -43.45 -11.21 49.72
N TYR A 2 -44.28 -11.34 48.68
CA TYR A 2 -43.80 -11.41 47.29
C TYR A 2 -44.77 -10.65 46.38
N GLY A 3 -44.36 -9.47 45.86
CA GLY A 3 -45.26 -8.64 45.05
C GLY A 3 -44.70 -7.34 44.45
N LYS A 4 -43.46 -6.92 44.76
CA LYS A 4 -42.90 -5.63 44.28
C LYS A 4 -41.81 -5.74 43.19
N SER A 5 -41.46 -6.95 42.72
CA SER A 5 -40.38 -7.16 41.73
C SER A 5 -40.80 -6.99 40.26
N ALA A 6 -41.97 -7.51 39.86
CA ALA A 6 -42.41 -7.54 38.45
C ALA A 6 -42.62 -6.13 37.84
N SER A 7 -43.19 -5.20 38.62
CA SER A 7 -43.49 -3.83 38.16
C SER A 7 -42.24 -3.03 37.76
N LYS A 8 -41.13 -3.17 38.50
CA LYS A 8 -39.86 -2.48 38.18
C LYS A 8 -39.20 -3.03 36.90
N ARG A 9 -39.31 -4.33 36.60
CA ARG A 9 -38.83 -4.90 35.32
C ARG A 9 -39.62 -4.37 34.13
N ASN A 10 -40.94 -4.30 34.20
CA ASN A 10 -41.75 -3.78 33.09
C ASN A 10 -41.54 -2.28 32.84
N LYS A 11 -41.38 -1.44 33.88
CA LYS A 11 -41.02 -0.02 33.67
C LYS A 11 -39.64 0.16 33.01
N LYS A 12 -38.61 -0.59 33.42
CA LYS A 12 -37.29 -0.55 32.73
C LYS A 12 -37.38 -1.03 31.27
N ARG A 13 -38.17 -2.06 30.97
CA ARG A 13 -38.34 -2.61 29.62
C ARG A 13 -39.13 -1.67 28.68
N LYS A 14 -40.13 -0.93 29.19
CA LYS A 14 -40.79 0.17 28.45
C LYS A 14 -39.80 1.31 28.17
N LEU A 15 -39.05 1.77 29.17
CA LEU A 15 -38.11 2.89 29.03
C LEU A 15 -36.98 2.58 28.01
N TRP A 16 -36.52 1.33 27.96
CA TRP A 16 -35.58 0.86 26.93
C TRP A 16 -36.19 0.90 25.52
N LYS A 17 -37.42 0.40 25.33
CA LYS A 17 -38.13 0.50 24.04
C LYS A 17 -38.30 1.96 23.59
N THR A 18 -38.62 2.87 24.50
CA THR A 18 -38.77 4.30 24.16
C THR A 18 -37.44 4.95 23.76
N LYS A 19 -36.31 4.61 24.41
CA LYS A 19 -34.98 5.06 23.94
C LYS A 19 -34.59 4.45 22.59
N GLN A 20 -34.93 3.18 22.34
CA GLN A 20 -34.61 2.50 21.10
C GLN A 20 -35.42 3.05 19.91
N LEU A 21 -36.69 3.41 20.12
CA LEU A 21 -37.51 4.13 19.14
C LEU A 21 -36.97 5.54 18.86
N LYS A 22 -36.43 6.24 19.88
CA LYS A 22 -35.86 7.59 19.68
C LYS A 22 -34.57 7.56 18.85
N MET A 23 -33.69 6.57 19.06
CA MET A 23 -32.49 6.38 18.23
C MET A 23 -32.79 5.88 16.80
N LEU A 24 -33.98 5.35 16.54
CA LEU A 24 -34.42 4.98 15.18
C LEU A 24 -35.03 6.19 14.44
N GLY A 25 -35.82 7.03 15.13
CA GLY A 25 -36.36 8.26 14.54
C GLY A 25 -35.28 9.27 14.13
N GLU A 26 -34.22 9.40 14.91
CA GLU A 26 -33.04 10.24 14.59
C GLU A 26 -32.23 9.75 13.37
N TYR A 27 -32.69 8.72 12.66
CA TYR A 27 -32.10 8.20 11.41
C TYR A 27 -33.01 8.37 10.16
N GLU A 28 -34.27 8.82 10.32
CA GLU A 28 -35.24 8.91 9.21
C GLU A 28 -35.48 10.37 8.74
N ASP A 29 -35.18 11.38 9.57
CA ASP A 29 -35.56 12.79 9.34
C ASP A 29 -34.72 13.58 8.29
N GLU A 30 -33.70 12.99 7.65
CA GLU A 30 -32.95 13.64 6.54
C GLU A 30 -33.15 12.98 5.16
N SER A 31 -34.25 12.24 4.95
CA SER A 31 -34.57 11.65 3.64
C SER A 31 -36.00 11.94 3.13
N SER A 32 -36.37 13.22 3.06
CA SER A 32 -37.64 13.66 2.45
C SER A 32 -37.46 14.37 1.10
N SER A 33 -37.37 13.59 0.01
CA SER A 33 -38.10 13.91 -1.23
C SER A 33 -38.20 12.68 -2.16
N SER A 34 -39.34 12.55 -2.84
CA SER A 34 -39.65 11.53 -3.87
C SER A 34 -39.75 10.06 -3.42
N GLY A 35 -40.65 9.77 -2.47
CA GLY A 35 -41.22 8.42 -2.28
C GLY A 35 -42.66 8.36 -2.78
N GLY A 36 -42.88 7.80 -3.98
CA GLY A 36 -44.22 7.55 -4.51
C GLY A 36 -44.63 6.08 -4.37
N GLU A 37 -45.46 5.75 -3.39
CA GLU A 37 -46.08 4.42 -3.28
C GLU A 37 -47.22 4.27 -4.30
N ILE A 38 -47.30 3.10 -4.96
CA ILE A 38 -48.45 2.71 -5.78
C ILE A 38 -48.92 1.32 -5.36
N THR A 39 -50.05 1.28 -4.66
CA THR A 39 -50.89 0.08 -4.53
C THR A 39 -52.01 0.13 -5.57
N PRO A 40 -52.28 -0.94 -6.34
CA PRO A 40 -53.25 -0.88 -7.43
C PRO A 40 -54.69 -1.18 -6.95
N THR A 41 -55.59 -0.22 -7.12
CA THR A 41 -57.03 -0.45 -7.04
C THR A 41 -57.60 -0.87 -8.40
N ARG A 42 -58.62 -1.74 -8.36
CA ARG A 42 -59.14 -2.49 -9.51
C ARG A 42 -60.38 -1.80 -10.11
N LYS A 43 -60.34 -1.44 -11.40
CA LYS A 43 -61.54 -1.21 -12.23
C LYS A 43 -61.36 -1.79 -13.64
N SER A 44 -62.34 -2.58 -14.07
CA SER A 44 -62.67 -2.93 -15.46
C SER A 44 -63.37 -1.75 -16.15
N ALA A 45 -63.52 -1.62 -17.48
CA ALA A 45 -63.22 -2.47 -18.64
C ALA A 45 -62.62 -1.57 -19.77
N SER A 46 -62.36 -1.94 -21.03
CA SER A 46 -62.80 -3.07 -21.88
C SER A 46 -61.88 -3.23 -23.11
N VAL A 47 -61.67 -4.48 -23.53
CA VAL A 47 -61.37 -4.97 -24.91
C VAL A 47 -60.21 -4.33 -25.70
N GLY A 48 -59.17 -5.15 -25.92
CA GLY A 48 -58.07 -4.90 -26.87
C GLY A 48 -57.15 -6.13 -26.94
N THR A 49 -57.31 -6.97 -27.97
CA THR A 49 -56.85 -8.36 -27.96
C THR A 49 -55.39 -8.52 -28.44
N VAL A 50 -54.53 -9.05 -27.56
CA VAL A 50 -53.32 -9.85 -27.82
C VAL A 50 -52.30 -9.34 -28.87
N GLN A 51 -51.13 -8.90 -28.38
CA GLN A 51 -49.82 -9.44 -28.81
C GLN A 51 -48.72 -9.08 -27.78
N SER A 52 -48.57 -9.91 -26.73
CA SER A 52 -47.53 -9.72 -25.70
C SER A 52 -46.80 -11.05 -25.41
N GLY A 53 -45.82 -11.39 -26.25
CA GLY A 53 -45.02 -12.62 -26.10
C GLY A 53 -43.54 -12.50 -26.50
N ALA A 54 -43.17 -11.58 -27.40
CA ALA A 54 -41.81 -11.52 -27.95
C ALA A 54 -40.83 -10.56 -27.22
N GLN A 55 -41.35 -9.50 -26.58
CA GLN A 55 -40.53 -8.31 -26.30
C GLN A 55 -39.64 -8.39 -25.04
N GLN A 56 -39.89 -9.31 -24.10
CA GLN A 56 -39.03 -9.48 -22.92
C GLN A 56 -37.75 -10.30 -23.22
N ASN A 57 -37.81 -11.29 -24.11
CA ASN A 57 -36.67 -12.15 -24.43
C ASN A 57 -35.59 -11.40 -25.27
N LEU A 58 -36.01 -10.44 -26.09
CA LEU A 58 -35.12 -9.61 -26.91
C LEU A 58 -34.17 -8.72 -26.08
N SER A 59 -34.60 -8.23 -24.91
CA SER A 59 -33.77 -7.36 -24.04
C SER A 59 -32.62 -8.10 -23.37
N ILE A 60 -32.87 -9.31 -22.85
CA ILE A 60 -31.83 -10.11 -22.19
C ILE A 60 -30.82 -10.62 -23.22
N LEU A 61 -31.28 -11.10 -24.38
CA LEU A 61 -30.41 -11.67 -25.40
C LEU A 61 -29.54 -10.60 -26.09
N SER A 62 -30.07 -9.39 -26.31
CA SER A 62 -29.28 -8.24 -26.80
C SER A 62 -28.28 -7.71 -25.76
N SER A 63 -28.64 -7.72 -24.48
CA SER A 63 -27.72 -7.36 -23.38
C SER A 63 -26.58 -8.37 -23.25
N LEU A 64 -26.89 -9.67 -23.24
CA LEU A 64 -25.89 -10.74 -23.21
C LEU A 64 -24.98 -10.73 -24.44
N ARG A 65 -25.54 -10.51 -25.64
CA ARG A 65 -24.76 -10.35 -26.88
C ARG A 65 -23.84 -9.13 -26.83
N SER A 66 -24.31 -8.00 -26.30
CA SER A 66 -23.49 -6.79 -26.12
C SER A 66 -22.38 -7.01 -25.11
N VAL A 67 -22.68 -7.66 -23.97
CA VAL A 67 -21.68 -8.01 -22.94
C VAL A 67 -20.64 -8.99 -23.49
N LEU A 68 -21.06 -10.04 -24.20
CA LEU A 68 -20.13 -10.98 -24.85
C LEU A 68 -19.26 -10.28 -25.90
N ILE A 69 -19.83 -9.45 -26.77
CA ILE A 69 -19.06 -8.71 -27.77
C ILE A 69 -18.05 -7.79 -27.08
N VAL A 70 -18.46 -7.00 -26.09
CA VAL A 70 -17.55 -6.08 -25.36
C VAL A 70 -16.45 -6.85 -24.61
N ILE A 71 -16.78 -7.93 -23.90
CA ILE A 71 -15.79 -8.75 -23.20
C ILE A 71 -14.85 -9.43 -24.19
N SER A 72 -15.35 -10.09 -25.24
CA SER A 72 -14.51 -10.75 -26.23
C SER A 72 -13.63 -9.77 -27.02
N SER A 73 -14.16 -8.62 -27.44
CA SER A 73 -13.35 -7.59 -28.12
C SER A 73 -12.32 -6.98 -27.18
N ALA A 74 -12.68 -6.71 -25.92
CA ALA A 74 -11.75 -6.23 -24.91
C ALA A 74 -10.65 -7.26 -24.66
N LEU A 75 -10.97 -8.55 -24.46
CA LEU A 75 -10.01 -9.62 -24.25
C LEU A 75 -9.05 -9.78 -25.44
N ILE A 76 -9.54 -9.69 -26.68
CA ILE A 76 -8.68 -9.75 -27.88
C ILE A 76 -7.77 -8.51 -27.94
N CYS A 77 -8.32 -7.31 -27.73
CA CYS A 77 -7.54 -6.07 -27.74
C CYS A 77 -6.51 -6.03 -26.60
N PHE A 78 -6.86 -6.51 -25.41
CA PHE A 78 -5.95 -6.60 -24.25
C PHE A 78 -4.94 -7.73 -24.39
N ALA A 79 -5.25 -8.86 -25.03
CA ALA A 79 -4.26 -9.90 -25.31
C ALA A 79 -3.26 -9.44 -26.38
N ALA A 80 -3.75 -8.80 -27.44
CA ALA A 80 -2.90 -8.18 -28.47
C ALA A 80 -2.06 -7.04 -27.88
N ALA A 81 -2.67 -6.16 -27.07
CA ALA A 81 -1.96 -5.08 -26.39
C ALA A 81 -0.98 -5.62 -25.33
N ARG A 82 -1.31 -6.68 -24.58
CA ARG A 82 -0.35 -7.34 -23.67
C ARG A 82 0.83 -7.87 -24.45
N ASN A 83 0.61 -8.69 -25.48
CA ASN A 83 1.71 -9.28 -26.24
C ASN A 83 2.56 -8.18 -26.90
N SER A 84 1.92 -7.14 -27.44
CA SER A 84 2.62 -6.01 -28.06
C SER A 84 3.37 -5.15 -27.04
N ILE A 85 2.74 -4.78 -25.92
CA ILE A 85 3.36 -3.97 -24.86
C ILE A 85 4.45 -4.76 -24.14
N THR A 86 4.24 -6.03 -23.82
CA THR A 86 5.30 -6.89 -23.25
C THR A 86 6.45 -7.05 -24.23
N TRP A 87 6.19 -7.30 -25.53
CA TRP A 87 7.24 -7.38 -26.54
C TRP A 87 7.96 -6.04 -26.75
N HIS A 88 7.23 -4.93 -26.86
CA HIS A 88 7.81 -3.59 -26.99
C HIS A 88 8.57 -3.17 -25.73
N CYS A 89 8.07 -3.46 -24.52
CA CYS A 89 8.78 -3.19 -23.28
C CYS A 89 10.01 -4.09 -23.14
N GLN A 90 9.94 -5.38 -23.50
CA GLN A 90 11.12 -6.26 -23.51
C GLN A 90 12.14 -5.82 -24.56
N ARG A 91 11.70 -5.40 -25.76
CA ARG A 91 12.58 -4.95 -26.84
C ARG A 91 13.16 -3.57 -26.58
N PHE A 92 12.38 -2.65 -26.02
CA PHE A 92 12.81 -1.33 -25.56
C PHE A 92 13.73 -1.43 -24.35
N TRP A 93 13.42 -2.29 -23.38
CA TRP A 93 14.26 -2.50 -22.19
C TRP A 93 15.55 -3.26 -22.53
N GLY A 94 15.49 -4.25 -23.43
CA GLY A 94 16.67 -4.89 -23.99
C GLY A 94 17.54 -3.89 -24.75
N ALA A 95 16.98 -3.19 -25.75
CA ALA A 95 17.72 -2.18 -26.51
C ALA A 95 18.18 -0.99 -25.66
N SER A 96 17.46 -0.61 -24.61
CA SER A 96 17.89 0.39 -23.64
C SER A 96 19.00 -0.16 -22.74
N GLY A 97 18.95 -1.43 -22.36
CA GLY A 97 20.03 -2.12 -21.66
C GLY A 97 21.29 -2.14 -22.51
N ASP A 98 21.20 -2.64 -23.75
CA ASP A 98 22.28 -2.64 -24.74
C ASP A 98 22.85 -1.23 -24.96
N PHE A 99 21.98 -0.22 -25.05
CA PHE A 99 22.40 1.18 -25.20
C PHE A 99 23.15 1.70 -23.97
N TRP A 100 22.61 1.53 -22.75
CA TRP A 100 23.27 1.98 -21.52
C TRP A 100 24.56 1.22 -21.25
N GLN A 101 24.58 -0.08 -21.57
CA GLN A 101 25.77 -0.92 -21.52
C GLN A 101 26.84 -0.37 -22.48
N ALA A 102 26.51 -0.12 -23.75
CA ALA A 102 27.44 0.48 -24.71
C ALA A 102 27.90 1.90 -24.32
N GLN A 103 27.07 2.71 -23.66
CA GLN A 103 27.52 4.00 -23.12
C GLN A 103 28.45 3.83 -21.91
N TRP A 104 28.20 2.82 -21.07
CA TRP A 104 29.01 2.51 -19.90
C TRP A 104 30.39 1.93 -20.28
N ASP A 105 30.43 1.00 -21.24
CA ASP A 105 31.67 0.49 -21.82
C ASP A 105 32.51 1.63 -22.41
N LYS A 106 31.91 2.48 -23.26
CA LYS A 106 32.58 3.65 -23.84
C LYS A 106 33.10 4.63 -22.77
N PHE A 107 32.37 4.78 -21.67
CA PHE A 107 32.80 5.59 -20.53
C PHE A 107 34.03 4.97 -19.86
N LEU A 108 33.99 3.67 -19.51
CA LEU A 108 35.12 2.95 -18.93
C LEU A 108 36.35 2.93 -19.85
N ASP A 109 36.17 2.77 -21.16
CA ASP A 109 37.24 2.85 -22.16
C ASP A 109 37.91 4.25 -22.18
N THR A 110 37.21 5.28 -21.70
CA THR A 110 37.71 6.67 -21.64
C THR A 110 38.35 7.02 -20.28
N VAL A 111 37.77 6.56 -19.16
CA VAL A 111 38.21 6.94 -17.79
C VAL A 111 39.06 5.88 -17.09
N GLY A 112 39.11 4.66 -17.64
CA GLY A 112 39.77 3.50 -17.05
C GLY A 112 38.86 2.71 -16.09
N GLU A 113 39.25 1.45 -15.84
CA GLU A 113 38.50 0.50 -15.01
C GLU A 113 38.97 0.43 -13.55
N ASP A 114 39.82 1.35 -13.10
CA ASP A 114 40.33 1.33 -11.72
C ASP A 114 39.19 1.55 -10.70
N PRO A 115 38.89 0.58 -9.81
CA PRO A 115 37.81 0.71 -8.84
C PRO A 115 38.01 1.88 -7.88
N PHE A 116 39.26 2.23 -7.54
CA PHE A 116 39.57 3.34 -6.65
C PHE A 116 39.18 4.68 -7.27
N ASN A 117 39.61 4.94 -8.51
CA ASN A 117 39.26 6.15 -9.26
C ASN A 117 37.75 6.31 -9.43
N LEU A 118 37.02 5.22 -9.72
CA LEU A 118 35.56 5.26 -9.87
C LEU A 118 34.85 5.52 -8.53
N TRP A 119 35.16 4.75 -7.48
CA TRP A 119 34.47 4.87 -6.19
C TRP A 119 34.83 6.13 -5.39
N VAL A 120 36.06 6.63 -5.50
CA VAL A 120 36.53 7.82 -4.75
C VAL A 120 36.36 9.10 -5.57
N TYR A 121 37.10 9.23 -6.66
CA TYR A 121 37.09 10.47 -7.45
C TYR A 121 35.82 10.62 -8.29
N GLY A 122 35.39 9.56 -9.00
CA GLY A 122 34.19 9.59 -9.83
C GLY A 122 32.92 9.89 -9.02
N THR A 123 32.72 9.20 -7.90
CA THR A 123 31.62 9.48 -6.96
C THR A 123 31.65 10.92 -6.43
N THR A 124 32.83 11.45 -6.11
CA THR A 124 32.99 12.84 -5.62
C THR A 124 32.66 13.85 -6.71
N VAL A 125 33.22 13.69 -7.91
CA VAL A 125 32.98 14.57 -9.07
C VAL A 125 31.49 14.58 -9.46
N LEU A 126 30.86 13.40 -9.51
CA LEU A 126 29.43 13.29 -9.80
C LEU A 126 28.58 13.99 -8.73
N SER A 127 28.86 13.72 -7.45
CA SER A 127 28.09 14.29 -6.33
C SER A 127 28.22 15.81 -6.28
N LEU A 128 29.41 16.35 -6.50
CA LEU A 128 29.66 17.78 -6.66
C LEU A 128 28.89 18.34 -7.86
N GLY A 129 29.01 17.72 -9.04
CA GLY A 129 28.38 18.17 -10.27
C GLY A 129 26.86 18.25 -10.16
N VAL A 130 26.21 17.18 -9.70
CA VAL A 130 24.76 17.14 -9.47
C VAL A 130 24.35 18.18 -8.44
N TYR A 131 25.06 18.26 -7.31
CA TYR A 131 24.70 19.18 -6.24
C TYR A 131 24.77 20.65 -6.70
N TRP A 132 25.90 21.06 -7.31
CA TRP A 132 26.13 22.45 -7.69
C TRP A 132 25.32 22.87 -8.92
N LEU A 133 25.05 21.96 -9.86
CA LEU A 133 24.18 22.23 -11.01
C LEU A 133 22.74 22.51 -10.57
N PHE A 134 22.10 21.56 -9.88
CA PHE A 134 20.68 21.68 -9.53
C PHE A 134 20.45 22.61 -8.33
N GLY A 135 21.34 22.57 -7.32
CA GLY A 135 21.31 23.52 -6.21
C GLY A 135 21.57 24.95 -6.68
N GLY A 136 22.53 25.15 -7.59
CA GLY A 136 22.83 26.44 -8.19
C GLY A 136 21.65 27.03 -8.98
N ILE A 137 20.90 26.21 -9.73
CA ILE A 137 19.67 26.64 -10.42
C ILE A 137 18.66 27.17 -9.39
N TYR A 138 18.34 26.42 -8.34
CA TYR A 138 17.39 26.88 -7.31
C TYR A 138 17.88 28.13 -6.57
N THR A 139 19.16 28.20 -6.21
CA THR A 139 19.75 29.41 -5.60
C THR A 139 19.69 30.61 -6.55
N LEU A 140 19.84 30.43 -7.86
CA LEU A 140 19.65 31.49 -8.84
C LEU A 140 18.19 31.97 -8.87
N LEU A 141 17.20 31.06 -8.78
CA LEU A 141 15.78 31.43 -8.67
C LEU A 141 15.53 32.31 -7.44
N ASP A 142 16.07 31.91 -6.28
CA ASP A 142 15.85 32.60 -4.99
C ASP A 142 16.60 33.94 -4.86
N VAL A 143 17.82 34.03 -5.41
CA VAL A 143 18.60 35.29 -5.43
C VAL A 143 18.01 36.28 -6.45
N THR A 144 17.62 35.81 -7.65
CA THR A 144 17.17 36.71 -8.73
C THR A 144 15.67 36.97 -8.75
N ASN A 145 14.87 36.15 -8.06
CA ASN A 145 13.41 36.13 -8.15
C ASN A 145 12.88 35.97 -9.61
N LYS A 146 13.65 35.29 -10.48
CA LYS A 146 13.34 35.10 -11.90
C LYS A 146 13.50 33.63 -12.32
N PRO A 147 12.72 33.14 -13.31
CA PRO A 147 11.62 33.83 -13.97
C PRO A 147 10.37 33.91 -13.08
N ALA A 148 9.62 35.02 -13.19
CA ALA A 148 8.42 35.26 -12.38
C ALA A 148 7.37 34.14 -12.49
N ALA A 149 7.31 33.46 -13.63
CA ALA A 149 6.43 32.31 -13.88
C ALA A 149 6.64 31.13 -12.91
N LEU A 150 7.84 30.96 -12.31
CA LEU A 150 8.11 29.91 -11.33
C LEU A 150 7.78 30.31 -9.89
N ARG A 151 7.73 31.61 -9.56
CA ARG A 151 7.44 32.10 -8.19
C ARG A 151 6.06 31.68 -7.66
N ARG A 152 5.10 31.40 -8.55
CA ARG A 152 3.78 30.85 -8.16
C ARG A 152 3.88 29.48 -7.46
N TYR A 153 4.96 28.73 -7.71
CA TYR A 153 5.22 27.43 -7.07
C TYR A 153 6.01 27.54 -5.75
N LYS A 154 6.46 28.74 -5.33
CA LYS A 154 7.11 28.91 -4.02
C LYS A 154 6.11 28.57 -2.90
N ILE A 155 6.54 27.79 -1.91
CA ILE A 155 5.71 27.36 -0.77
C ILE A 155 5.52 28.52 0.21
N GLN A 156 6.60 29.26 0.50
CA GLN A 156 6.65 30.35 1.49
C GLN A 156 7.14 31.67 0.85
N PRO A 157 6.29 32.40 0.09
CA PRO A 157 6.69 33.66 -0.56
C PRO A 157 7.01 34.75 0.48
N GLY A 158 8.01 35.59 0.18
CA GLY A 158 8.45 36.66 1.08
C GLY A 158 9.33 36.23 2.25
N THR A 159 9.44 34.93 2.56
CA THR A 159 10.42 34.42 3.52
C THR A 159 11.77 34.24 2.82
N ASN A 160 12.83 34.87 3.33
CA ASN A 160 14.17 34.87 2.74
C ASN A 160 14.24 35.44 1.30
N GLU A 161 13.30 36.30 0.91
CA GLU A 161 13.28 37.03 -0.37
C GLU A 161 13.48 38.54 -0.11
N PRO A 162 14.63 39.16 -0.49
CA PRO A 162 15.81 38.57 -1.11
C PRO A 162 16.68 37.79 -0.10
N VAL A 163 17.49 36.86 -0.62
CA VAL A 163 18.43 36.09 0.19
C VAL A 163 19.55 36.99 0.73
N ASP A 164 19.86 36.88 2.02
CA ASP A 164 20.99 37.58 2.65
C ASP A 164 22.32 37.04 2.12
N ASN A 165 23.05 37.87 1.37
CA ASN A 165 24.34 37.53 0.74
C ASN A 165 25.40 37.05 1.75
N LYS A 166 25.42 37.58 2.98
CA LYS A 166 26.39 37.19 4.00
C LYS A 166 26.07 35.82 4.57
N LYS A 167 24.78 35.53 4.81
CA LYS A 167 24.33 34.18 5.20
C LYS A 167 24.55 33.17 4.08
N LEU A 168 24.25 33.55 2.82
CA LEU A 168 24.48 32.70 1.66
C LEU A 168 25.96 32.35 1.49
N PHE A 169 26.88 33.31 1.64
CA PHE A 169 28.32 33.04 1.58
C PHE A 169 28.77 32.04 2.67
N ASN A 170 28.29 32.19 3.91
CA ASN A 170 28.58 31.24 4.99
C ASN A 170 28.05 29.83 4.69
N VAL A 171 26.87 29.72 4.08
CA VAL A 171 26.30 28.45 3.62
C VAL A 171 27.18 27.83 2.54
N LEU A 172 27.51 28.57 1.48
CA LEU A 172 28.36 28.13 0.38
C LEU A 172 29.73 27.61 0.87
N TRP A 173 30.37 28.35 1.77
CA TRP A 173 31.66 27.96 2.35
C TRP A 173 31.58 26.67 3.18
N CYS A 174 30.58 26.55 4.06
CA CYS A 174 30.39 25.35 4.89
C CYS A 174 30.00 24.13 4.06
N VAL A 175 29.20 24.31 3.01
CA VAL A 175 28.84 23.26 2.05
C VAL A 175 30.09 22.75 1.32
N PHE A 176 30.90 23.66 0.78
CA PHE A 176 32.16 23.31 0.11
C PHE A 176 33.13 22.60 1.06
N PHE A 177 33.28 23.11 2.29
CA PHE A 177 34.09 22.47 3.34
C PHE A 177 33.60 21.04 3.62
N ASN A 178 32.29 20.83 3.80
CA ASN A 178 31.74 19.50 4.05
C ASN A 178 31.99 18.55 2.86
N GLN A 179 31.75 18.99 1.62
CA GLN A 179 31.96 18.16 0.43
C GLN A 179 33.42 17.75 0.23
N ILE A 180 34.38 18.63 0.50
CA ILE A 180 35.82 18.34 0.31
C ILE A 180 36.41 17.65 1.54
N ILE A 181 36.27 18.22 2.74
CA ILE A 181 36.98 17.77 3.95
C ILE A 181 36.27 16.58 4.63
N VAL A 182 34.96 16.43 4.46
CA VAL A 182 34.22 15.25 4.97
C VAL A 182 33.93 14.26 3.84
N GLY A 183 33.48 14.75 2.68
CA GLY A 183 33.09 13.91 1.55
C GLY A 183 34.22 13.04 1.00
N LEU A 184 35.39 13.61 0.66
CA LEU A 184 36.52 12.83 0.12
C LEU A 184 36.99 11.71 1.08
N PRO A 185 37.31 11.97 2.36
CA PRO A 185 37.64 10.90 3.31
C PRO A 185 36.51 9.88 3.49
N SER A 186 35.25 10.31 3.42
CA SER A 186 34.11 9.39 3.48
C SER A 186 34.09 8.46 2.26
N THR A 187 34.29 8.95 1.04
CA THR A 187 34.35 8.11 -0.16
C THR A 187 35.53 7.12 -0.13
N PHE A 188 36.67 7.50 0.47
CA PHE A 188 37.79 6.59 0.71
C PHE A 188 37.44 5.46 1.70
N ILE A 189 36.73 5.78 2.79
CA ILE A 189 36.23 4.78 3.75
C ILE A 189 35.18 3.88 3.10
N MET A 190 34.29 4.44 2.28
CA MET A 190 33.28 3.70 1.50
C MET A 190 33.93 2.74 0.50
N TYR A 191 34.98 3.18 -0.19
CA TYR A 191 35.79 2.32 -1.07
C TYR A 191 36.41 1.15 -0.29
N TRP A 192 36.99 1.39 0.89
CA TRP A 192 37.53 0.31 1.73
C TRP A 192 36.47 -0.66 2.22
N ALA A 193 35.30 -0.17 2.63
CA ALA A 193 34.17 -1.00 3.00
C ALA A 193 33.68 -1.87 1.82
N MET A 194 33.52 -1.29 0.62
CA MET A 194 33.15 -2.04 -0.57
C MET A 194 34.23 -3.03 -1.02
N SER A 195 35.51 -2.68 -0.86
CA SER A 195 36.64 -3.58 -1.14
C SER A 195 36.64 -4.81 -0.23
N TRP A 196 36.41 -4.60 1.07
CA TRP A 196 36.25 -5.68 2.06
C TRP A 196 35.04 -6.59 1.76
N ARG A 197 33.96 -6.00 1.24
CA ARG A 197 32.72 -6.70 0.86
C ARG A 197 32.81 -7.41 -0.50
N GLY A 198 33.77 -7.04 -1.34
CA GLY A 198 33.87 -7.46 -2.74
C GLY A 198 33.00 -6.63 -3.68
N PHE A 199 33.58 -6.22 -4.81
CA PHE A 199 32.91 -5.48 -5.88
C PHE A 199 32.23 -6.44 -6.89
N PRO A 200 31.07 -6.06 -7.48
CA PRO A 200 30.53 -6.73 -8.66
C PRO A 200 31.37 -6.41 -9.91
N ALA A 201 31.18 -7.19 -11.00
CA ALA A 201 31.90 -7.00 -12.26
C ALA A 201 31.67 -5.61 -12.86
N LEU A 202 32.76 -4.90 -13.17
CA LEU A 202 32.71 -3.48 -13.56
C LEU A 202 32.03 -3.21 -14.91
N ARG A 203 32.15 -4.14 -15.87
CA ARG A 203 31.51 -4.03 -17.19
C ARG A 203 30.08 -4.57 -17.22
N GLU A 204 29.56 -5.21 -16.18
CA GLU A 204 28.19 -5.74 -16.20
C GLU A 204 27.25 -4.84 -15.41
N LEU A 205 26.39 -4.08 -16.10
CA LEU A 205 25.37 -3.26 -15.45
C LEU A 205 24.29 -4.14 -14.77
N PRO A 206 23.96 -3.91 -13.48
CA PRO A 206 23.06 -4.79 -12.75
C PRO A 206 21.57 -4.48 -12.98
N THR A 207 20.73 -5.46 -12.62
CA THR A 207 19.27 -5.32 -12.57
C THR A 207 18.78 -4.87 -11.16
N PHE A 208 17.61 -4.24 -11.08
CA PHE A 208 17.32 -3.18 -10.09
C PHE A 208 16.43 -3.60 -8.88
N HIS A 209 16.89 -3.47 -7.60
CA HIS A 209 16.05 -3.62 -6.37
C HIS A 209 16.68 -3.03 -5.04
N TRP A 210 15.93 -2.22 -4.24
CA TRP A 210 16.01 -1.92 -2.75
C TRP A 210 17.30 -1.25 -2.12
N VAL A 211 17.42 -0.71 -0.87
CA VAL A 211 16.58 -0.44 0.35
C VAL A 211 17.09 0.79 1.23
N LEU A 212 16.56 1.08 2.45
CA LEU A 212 16.78 2.29 3.32
C LEU A 212 17.01 1.99 4.86
N LEU A 213 17.54 2.93 5.69
CA LEU A 213 17.12 3.32 7.10
C LEU A 213 18.20 3.85 8.12
N LEU A 214 17.82 4.81 9.02
CA LEU A 214 18.13 4.97 10.49
C LEU A 214 17.91 6.42 11.04
N HIS A 215 17.64 6.64 12.36
CA HIS A 215 17.75 7.94 13.11
C HIS A 215 17.69 7.80 14.67
N ASN A 216 18.28 8.74 15.46
CA ASN A 216 18.32 8.75 16.95
C ASN A 216 18.18 10.16 17.60
N ARG A 217 17.56 10.25 18.79
CA ARG A 217 17.15 11.51 19.47
C ARG A 217 18.24 12.29 20.23
N HIS A 218 19.36 11.69 20.65
CA HIS A 218 20.35 12.38 21.50
C HIS A 218 21.35 13.26 20.71
N LEU A 219 21.70 12.84 19.50
CA LEU A 219 22.59 13.57 18.60
C LEU A 219 22.01 14.93 18.17
N TYR A 220 20.68 14.95 17.95
CA TYR A 220 19.89 16.10 17.48
C TYR A 220 20.30 17.45 18.10
N LYS A 221 20.44 17.52 19.43
CA LYS A 221 20.62 18.78 20.16
C LYS A 221 22.02 19.40 20.00
N ILE A 222 23.02 18.61 19.61
CA ILE A 222 24.43 19.03 19.55
C ILE A 222 24.86 19.28 18.10
N ILE A 223 24.49 18.39 17.16
CA ILE A 223 24.95 18.47 15.78
C ILE A 223 23.90 19.03 14.80
N HIS A 224 22.62 18.63 14.92
CA HIS A 224 21.57 18.94 13.93
C HIS A 224 20.98 20.37 14.02
N LYS A 225 21.46 21.18 14.98
CA LYS A 225 20.98 22.57 15.14
C LYS A 225 21.33 23.46 13.94
N GLN A 226 22.50 23.24 13.31
CA GLN A 226 22.99 24.07 12.21
C GLN A 226 22.14 23.90 10.93
N HIS A 227 21.70 22.68 10.65
CA HIS A 227 20.78 22.36 9.55
C HIS A 227 19.46 23.16 9.63
N HIS A 228 19.00 23.41 10.85
CA HIS A 228 17.75 24.08 11.19
C HIS A 228 17.86 25.60 11.35
N GLU A 229 18.98 26.24 10.99
CA GLU A 229 19.11 27.69 10.99
C GLU A 229 18.19 28.39 9.97
N TRP A 230 17.69 27.64 8.99
CA TRP A 230 16.78 28.11 7.94
C TRP A 230 15.39 27.48 8.09
N THR A 231 14.48 28.19 8.77
CA THR A 231 13.07 27.76 8.96
C THR A 231 12.27 27.65 7.66
N ALA A 232 12.70 28.37 6.62
CA ALA A 232 12.30 28.18 5.24
C ALA A 232 13.57 27.96 4.41
N PRO A 233 13.89 26.71 4.04
CA PRO A 233 15.14 26.39 3.35
C PRO A 233 15.17 26.92 1.91
N ILE A 234 16.38 27.02 1.38
CA ILE A 234 16.67 27.19 -0.06
C ILE A 234 17.61 26.05 -0.48
N ALA A 235 17.59 25.59 -1.73
CA ALA A 235 18.13 24.26 -2.06
C ALA A 235 19.60 24.04 -1.62
N VAL A 236 20.45 25.07 -1.68
CA VAL A 236 21.86 25.00 -1.23
C VAL A 236 22.02 24.79 0.29
N THR A 237 21.00 25.01 1.12
CA THR A 237 21.07 24.64 2.56
C THR A 237 20.92 23.14 2.81
N ALA A 238 20.62 22.34 1.77
CA ALA A 238 20.41 20.88 1.86
C ALA A 238 21.50 20.09 2.60
N ILE A 239 22.77 20.54 2.53
CA ILE A 239 23.91 19.93 3.25
C ILE A 239 24.71 20.95 4.07
N TYR A 240 24.06 22.08 4.40
CA TYR A 240 24.56 23.04 5.38
C TYR A 240 24.33 22.48 6.79
N CYS A 241 25.32 21.79 7.32
CA CYS A 241 25.21 21.05 8.56
C CYS A 241 26.59 20.83 9.21
N HIS A 242 26.60 20.35 10.45
CA HIS A 242 27.86 20.06 11.14
C HIS A 242 28.60 18.87 10.46
N PRO A 243 29.94 18.84 10.35
CA PRO A 243 30.68 17.75 9.68
C PRO A 243 30.28 16.32 10.10
N ILE A 244 30.08 16.09 11.39
CA ILE A 244 29.61 14.79 11.93
C ILE A 244 28.18 14.46 11.45
N GLU A 245 27.31 15.47 11.39
CA GLU A 245 25.95 15.31 10.88
C GLU A 245 25.95 15.02 9.37
N HIS A 246 26.81 15.69 8.62
CA HIS A 246 27.01 15.40 7.19
C HIS A 246 27.39 13.92 6.98
N LEU A 247 28.37 13.42 7.75
CA LEU A 247 28.77 12.00 7.71
C LEU A 247 27.61 11.05 8.05
N PHE A 248 26.95 11.22 9.20
CA PHE A 248 25.99 10.25 9.72
C PHE A 248 24.56 10.37 9.15
N SER A 249 24.15 11.54 8.66
CA SER A 249 22.79 11.80 8.15
C SER A 249 22.73 11.90 6.62
N ASN A 250 23.75 12.48 5.97
CA ASN A 250 23.75 12.75 4.53
C ASN A 250 24.59 11.76 3.71
N LEU A 251 25.66 11.20 4.27
CA LEU A 251 26.55 10.27 3.54
C LEU A 251 26.30 8.79 3.92
N LEU A 252 26.24 8.47 5.21
CA LEU A 252 26.09 7.08 5.66
C LEU A 252 24.75 6.42 5.26
N PRO A 253 23.56 7.05 5.41
CA PRO A 253 22.31 6.36 5.11
C PRO A 253 22.11 6.04 3.61
N PRO A 254 22.45 6.93 2.65
CA PRO A 254 22.46 6.57 1.23
C PRO A 254 23.48 5.49 0.89
N PHE A 255 24.67 5.52 1.49
CA PHE A 255 25.70 4.49 1.26
C PHE A 255 25.33 3.12 1.85
N LEU A 256 24.65 3.08 3.00
CA LEU A 256 24.33 1.82 3.69
C LEU A 256 23.49 0.87 2.82
N GLY A 257 22.55 1.41 2.03
CA GLY A 257 21.79 0.63 1.03
C GLY A 257 22.69 0.04 -0.06
N VAL A 258 23.56 0.88 -0.64
CA VAL A 258 24.56 0.47 -1.65
C VAL A 258 25.48 -0.64 -1.13
N PHE A 259 25.97 -0.50 0.10
CA PHE A 259 26.84 -1.45 0.78
C PHE A 259 26.15 -2.79 1.06
N ILE A 260 24.96 -2.78 1.69
CA ILE A 260 24.20 -4.00 1.99
C ILE A 260 23.93 -4.78 0.70
N MET A 261 23.42 -4.10 -0.34
CA MET A 261 23.08 -4.73 -1.61
C MET A 261 24.30 -5.11 -2.46
N GLY A 262 25.50 -4.58 -2.18
CA GLY A 262 26.68 -4.78 -3.02
C GLY A 262 26.55 -4.15 -4.40
N SER A 263 25.94 -2.97 -4.45
CA SER A 263 25.53 -2.36 -5.72
C SER A 263 26.74 -2.03 -6.59
N HIS A 264 26.57 -2.19 -7.90
CA HIS A 264 27.53 -1.71 -8.88
C HIS A 264 27.71 -0.19 -8.80
N VAL A 265 28.89 0.30 -9.17
CA VAL A 265 29.24 1.72 -9.04
C VAL A 265 28.29 2.63 -9.84
N ALA A 266 27.84 2.20 -11.04
CA ALA A 266 26.86 2.94 -11.84
C ALA A 266 25.48 3.04 -11.13
N THR A 267 25.07 1.97 -10.44
CA THR A 267 23.82 1.96 -9.65
C THR A 267 23.96 2.80 -8.39
N ALA A 268 25.11 2.77 -7.73
CA ALA A 268 25.42 3.64 -6.60
C ALA A 268 25.38 5.12 -7.03
N TRP A 269 25.98 5.45 -8.17
CA TRP A 269 25.96 6.80 -8.76
C TRP A 269 24.55 7.27 -9.12
N LEU A 270 23.73 6.43 -9.75
CA LEU A 270 22.32 6.73 -10.01
C LEU A 270 21.54 6.96 -8.71
N TRP A 271 21.74 6.10 -7.71
CA TRP A 271 21.11 6.24 -6.39
C TRP A 271 21.53 7.52 -5.66
N PHE A 272 22.82 7.84 -5.62
CA PHE A 272 23.33 9.07 -5.01
C PHE A 272 22.81 10.32 -5.76
N THR A 273 22.72 10.26 -7.09
CA THR A 273 22.10 11.32 -7.91
C THR A 273 20.63 11.53 -7.52
N LEU A 274 19.84 10.46 -7.44
CA LEU A 274 18.43 10.54 -7.03
C LEU A 274 18.26 11.03 -5.58
N ALA A 275 19.12 10.58 -4.65
CA ALA A 275 19.13 11.03 -3.27
C ALA A 275 19.45 12.53 -3.16
N LEU A 276 20.49 13.01 -3.85
CA LEU A 276 20.87 14.42 -3.90
C LEU A 276 19.75 15.28 -4.52
N LEU A 277 19.18 14.87 -5.66
CA LEU A 277 18.06 15.57 -6.29
C LEU A 277 16.84 15.64 -5.38
N SER A 278 16.50 14.56 -4.69
CA SER A 278 15.41 14.51 -3.70
C SER A 278 15.65 15.50 -2.56
N THR A 279 16.85 15.52 -1.97
CA THR A 279 17.20 16.43 -0.88
C THR A 279 17.22 17.88 -1.34
N LEU A 280 17.78 18.20 -2.52
CA LEU A 280 17.74 19.55 -3.09
C LEU A 280 16.31 20.04 -3.34
N ASN A 281 15.45 19.18 -3.90
CA ASN A 281 14.04 19.48 -4.12
C ASN A 281 13.31 19.73 -2.80
N ALA A 282 13.53 18.87 -1.78
CA ALA A 282 12.97 19.00 -0.45
C ALA A 282 13.40 20.28 0.30
N HIS A 283 14.56 20.87 -0.06
CA HIS A 283 15.05 22.14 0.50
C HIS A 283 14.81 23.35 -0.41
N SER A 284 14.25 23.18 -1.61
CA SER A 284 14.13 24.27 -2.59
C SER A 284 13.13 25.37 -2.17
N GLY A 285 12.18 25.04 -1.29
CA GLY A 285 11.01 25.88 -1.04
C GLY A 285 10.09 26.07 -2.27
N TYR A 286 10.28 25.30 -3.35
CA TYR A 286 9.41 25.27 -4.53
C TYR A 286 8.74 23.91 -4.67
N HIS A 287 7.41 23.91 -4.76
CA HIS A 287 6.66 22.70 -5.07
C HIS A 287 6.29 22.72 -6.57
N LEU A 288 7.26 22.28 -7.39
CA LEU A 288 7.16 22.23 -8.85
C LEU A 288 6.28 21.07 -9.35
N PRO A 289 5.61 21.20 -10.50
CA PRO A 289 4.82 20.12 -11.10
C PRO A 289 5.72 18.95 -11.51
N PHE A 290 5.20 17.73 -11.36
CA PHE A 290 5.88 16.44 -11.61
C PHE A 290 7.06 16.10 -10.69
N PHE A 291 7.34 16.92 -9.66
CA PHE A 291 8.33 16.62 -8.62
C PHE A 291 7.66 16.16 -7.31
N PRO A 292 8.36 15.40 -6.45
CA PRO A 292 7.91 15.11 -5.09
C PRO A 292 7.65 16.39 -4.29
N SER A 293 6.65 16.38 -3.40
CA SER A 293 6.29 17.56 -2.63
C SER A 293 7.28 17.85 -1.48
N PRO A 294 7.83 19.08 -1.37
CA PRO A 294 8.69 19.47 -0.23
C PRO A 294 7.92 19.72 1.07
N GLU A 295 6.59 19.82 1.04
CA GLU A 295 5.78 20.39 2.15
C GLU A 295 5.99 19.70 3.52
N ALA A 296 6.31 18.41 3.55
CA ALA A 296 6.63 17.70 4.79
C ALA A 296 7.97 18.11 5.40
N HIS A 297 8.97 18.38 4.54
CA HIS A 297 10.31 18.79 4.95
C HIS A 297 10.37 20.28 5.31
N ASP A 298 9.62 21.11 4.59
CA ASP A 298 9.34 22.50 5.00
C ASP A 298 8.66 22.53 6.39
N PHE A 299 7.71 21.64 6.66
CA PHE A 299 7.08 21.53 7.98
C PHE A 299 8.03 21.01 9.07
N HIS A 300 8.97 20.12 8.70
CA HIS A 300 10.06 19.69 9.57
C HIS A 300 10.96 20.86 9.98
N HIS A 301 11.38 21.71 9.03
CA HIS A 301 12.13 22.95 9.33
C HIS A 301 11.33 24.00 10.10
N LEU A 302 10.00 23.99 10.02
CA LEU A 302 9.14 24.89 10.81
C LEU A 302 8.91 24.41 12.25
N LYS A 303 8.86 23.09 12.49
CA LYS A 303 8.45 22.51 13.78
C LYS A 303 9.52 21.70 14.51
N PHE A 304 10.61 21.32 13.84
CA PHE A 304 11.82 20.68 14.37
C PHE A 304 11.64 19.26 14.96
N ASN A 305 10.45 18.91 15.45
CA ASN A 305 10.15 17.65 16.14
C ASN A 305 9.09 16.80 15.42
N ASN A 306 8.84 17.06 14.13
CA ASN A 306 7.89 16.36 13.28
C ASN A 306 8.54 16.08 11.90
N CYS A 307 8.06 15.07 11.17
CA CYS A 307 8.46 14.73 9.78
C CYS A 307 9.95 14.51 9.55
N PHE A 308 10.54 13.52 10.23
CA PHE A 308 11.97 13.20 10.18
C PHE A 308 12.40 12.36 8.96
N GLY A 309 11.49 11.61 8.35
CA GLY A 309 11.78 10.64 7.29
C GLY A 309 11.41 11.14 5.90
N VAL A 310 12.37 11.10 4.96
CA VAL A 310 12.21 11.54 3.56
C VAL A 310 11.01 10.91 2.83
N LEU A 311 10.70 9.64 3.11
CA LEU A 311 9.54 8.94 2.53
C LEU A 311 8.26 9.02 3.40
N GLY A 312 8.32 9.63 4.58
CA GLY A 312 7.22 9.70 5.55
C GLY A 312 6.72 8.36 6.12
N VAL A 313 7.18 7.20 5.62
CA VAL A 313 6.71 5.87 6.07
C VAL A 313 6.99 5.63 7.55
N LEU A 314 8.20 5.96 8.03
CA LEU A 314 8.50 5.86 9.46
C LEU A 314 7.74 6.88 10.29
N ASP A 315 7.57 8.12 9.84
CA ASP A 315 6.76 9.10 10.57
C ASP A 315 5.30 8.68 10.68
N ARG A 316 4.80 8.04 9.63
CA ARG A 316 3.47 7.42 9.59
C ARG A 316 3.37 6.29 10.63
N LEU A 317 4.43 5.52 10.87
CA LEU A 317 4.44 4.45 11.86
C LEU A 317 4.63 4.97 13.30
N HIS A 318 5.50 5.96 13.51
CA HIS A 318 5.84 6.50 14.82
C HIS A 318 4.98 7.70 15.25
N GLY A 319 4.05 8.17 14.41
CA GLY A 319 3.16 9.29 14.69
C GLY A 319 3.82 10.67 14.64
N THR A 320 5.06 10.77 14.17
CA THR A 320 5.82 12.03 14.07
C THR A 320 5.40 12.89 12.88
N ASP A 321 4.41 12.46 12.09
CA ASP A 321 3.71 13.27 11.08
C ASP A 321 2.37 13.85 11.58
N THR A 322 1.96 13.60 12.83
CA THR A 322 0.60 13.93 13.31
C THR A 322 0.26 15.42 13.21
N ASN A 323 1.16 16.31 13.64
CA ASN A 323 0.93 17.76 13.54
C ASN A 323 1.01 18.26 12.09
N PHE A 324 1.78 17.59 11.24
CA PHE A 324 1.83 17.92 9.81
C PHE A 324 0.50 17.59 9.15
N ARG A 325 -0.05 16.39 9.42
CA ARG A 325 -1.34 15.92 8.88
C ARG A 325 -2.55 16.76 9.29
N SER A 326 -2.52 17.35 10.49
CA SER A 326 -3.54 18.31 10.93
C SER A 326 -3.29 19.73 10.42
N SER A 327 -2.13 20.01 9.82
CA SER A 327 -1.82 21.30 9.21
C SER A 327 -2.40 21.45 7.79
N ARG A 328 -2.50 22.71 7.34
CA ARG A 328 -2.92 23.06 5.97
C ARG A 328 -1.87 22.74 4.89
N ALA A 329 -0.65 22.39 5.26
CA ALA A 329 0.39 21.96 4.31
C ALA A 329 0.16 20.51 3.82
N TYR A 330 -0.49 19.66 4.63
CA TYR A 330 -0.68 18.25 4.28
C TYR A 330 -1.55 17.98 3.05
N PRO A 331 -2.67 18.70 2.80
CA PRO A 331 -3.41 18.58 1.53
C PRO A 331 -2.56 18.91 0.29
N ARG A 332 -1.57 19.79 0.44
CA ARG A 332 -0.60 20.14 -0.63
C ARG A 332 0.53 19.11 -0.76
N HIS A 333 0.64 18.14 0.14
CA HIS A 333 1.71 17.14 0.15
C HIS A 333 1.42 15.97 -0.80
N ILE A 334 1.32 16.28 -2.08
CA ILE A 334 1.10 15.34 -3.19
C ILE A 334 1.98 15.74 -4.39
N MET A 335 2.37 14.77 -5.22
CA MET A 335 3.04 15.10 -6.49
C MET A 335 2.02 15.73 -7.46
N MET A 336 2.22 17.00 -7.82
CA MET A 336 1.31 17.74 -8.68
C MET A 336 1.49 17.32 -10.15
N LEU A 337 0.54 16.56 -10.70
CA LEU A 337 0.51 16.17 -12.12
C LEU A 337 -0.09 17.23 -13.05
N SER A 338 -0.37 18.43 -12.53
CA SER A 338 -0.91 19.56 -13.29
C SER A 338 -0.04 20.79 -13.09
N PHE A 339 -0.08 21.72 -14.05
CA PHE A 339 0.61 23.01 -13.92
C PHE A 339 -0.09 23.99 -12.95
N ILE A 340 -1.19 23.61 -12.31
CA ILE A 340 -1.88 24.45 -11.32
C ILE A 340 -1.00 24.56 -10.07
N PRO A 341 -0.65 25.77 -9.60
CA PRO A 341 0.15 25.94 -8.40
C PRO A 341 -0.52 25.37 -7.13
N PRO A 342 0.24 24.80 -6.17
CA PRO A 342 -0.34 24.20 -4.97
C PRO A 342 -1.21 25.14 -4.13
N ARG A 343 -0.86 26.44 -4.09
CA ARG A 343 -1.64 27.49 -3.39
C ARG A 343 -2.90 27.93 -4.15
N GLU A 344 -3.05 27.57 -5.43
CA GLU A 344 -4.27 27.77 -6.21
C GLU A 344 -5.17 26.51 -6.17
N ALA A 345 -4.55 25.32 -6.22
CA ALA A 345 -5.25 24.04 -6.08
C ALA A 345 -5.81 23.83 -4.66
N PHE A 346 -5.10 24.32 -3.64
CA PHE A 346 -5.50 24.27 -2.22
C PHE A 346 -5.40 25.68 -1.61
N PRO A 347 -6.38 26.56 -1.92
CA PRO A 347 -6.33 27.97 -1.52
C PRO A 347 -6.51 28.14 -0.01
N GLU A 348 -5.84 29.15 0.54
CA GLU A 348 -6.03 29.54 1.93
C GLU A 348 -7.34 30.32 2.10
N PRO A 349 -8.12 30.10 3.18
CA PRO A 349 -9.37 30.82 3.41
C PRO A 349 -9.10 32.31 3.66
N ASN A 350 -9.84 33.17 2.94
CA ASN A 350 -9.71 34.62 3.00
C ASN A 350 -9.76 35.18 4.44
N PRO A 351 -8.83 36.08 4.83
CA PRO A 351 -8.81 36.68 6.17
C PRO A 351 -10.02 37.58 6.49
N CYS A 352 -10.84 37.96 5.49
CA CYS A 352 -11.93 38.94 5.64
C CYS A 352 -13.30 38.37 6.06
N LYS A 353 -13.42 37.10 6.50
CA LYS A 353 -14.73 36.52 6.92
C LYS A 353 -14.78 35.87 8.30
N HIS A 354 -13.84 36.18 9.21
CA HIS A 354 -13.99 35.90 10.64
C HIS A 354 -13.82 37.18 11.48
N LYS A 355 -14.89 37.96 11.58
CA LYS A 355 -15.17 38.78 12.77
C LYS A 355 -16.43 38.22 13.45
N LEU A 356 -16.44 38.26 14.79
CA LEU A 356 -17.44 37.69 15.71
C LEU A 356 -17.32 36.17 15.92
N GLY A 357 -16.49 35.74 16.88
CA GLY A 357 -16.43 34.32 17.27
C GLY A 357 -15.26 33.86 18.17
N LYS A 358 -14.87 34.65 19.19
CA LYS A 358 -13.76 34.42 20.16
C LYS A 358 -12.33 34.32 19.58
N GLN A 359 -11.41 35.01 20.24
CA GLN A 359 -9.97 34.97 19.94
C GLN A 359 -9.31 33.75 20.58
N ASP A 360 -8.47 33.07 19.81
CA ASP A 360 -7.25 32.40 20.27
C ASP A 360 -6.12 32.93 19.39
N ASP A 361 -5.34 33.91 19.89
CA ASP A 361 -4.41 34.69 19.07
C ASP A 361 -3.12 33.93 18.73
N PHE A 362 -2.78 33.86 17.43
CA PHE A 362 -1.63 33.09 16.91
C PHE A 362 -0.32 33.89 16.73
N PHE A 363 -0.21 35.12 17.28
CA PHE A 363 0.93 36.02 17.01
C PHE A 363 1.66 36.54 18.28
N GLY A 364 1.61 35.78 19.38
CA GLY A 364 2.14 36.18 20.70
C GLY A 364 3.44 35.54 21.19
N TYR A 365 4.22 34.83 20.36
CA TYR A 365 5.39 34.04 20.80
C TYR A 365 6.72 34.42 20.13
N LEU A 366 7.05 35.72 20.13
CA LEU A 366 8.36 36.22 19.70
C LEU A 366 9.08 37.10 20.74
N GLN A 367 8.72 37.02 22.04
CA GLN A 367 9.45 37.76 23.08
C GLN A 367 9.32 37.20 24.52
N ALA A 368 9.92 36.03 24.80
CA ALA A 368 10.31 35.62 26.16
C ALA A 368 11.20 34.35 26.09
N GLY A 369 12.52 34.51 26.24
CA GLY A 369 13.47 33.41 26.00
C GLY A 369 14.76 33.48 26.83
N PHE A 370 14.70 33.93 28.09
CA PHE A 370 15.83 33.84 29.02
C PHE A 370 15.37 33.68 30.48
N ILE A 371 16.27 33.16 31.32
CA ILE A 371 16.12 32.83 32.75
C ILE A 371 15.30 31.55 33.01
N GLY A 372 16.00 30.47 33.35
CA GLY A 372 15.40 29.21 33.80
C GLY A 372 15.28 29.11 35.32
N LYS A 373 14.75 27.98 35.81
CA LYS A 373 14.97 27.50 37.18
C LYS A 373 14.84 25.98 37.26
N ASN A 374 15.62 25.39 38.16
CA ASN A 374 15.68 23.97 38.41
C ASN A 374 14.43 23.45 39.14
N SER A 375 14.03 22.22 38.86
CA SER A 375 13.53 21.32 39.90
C SER A 375 13.96 19.88 39.60
N LEU A 376 14.66 19.29 40.56
CA LEU A 376 15.03 17.88 40.58
C LEU A 376 13.86 17.05 41.09
N GLN A 377 13.61 15.89 40.51
CA GLN A 377 13.19 14.73 41.30
C GLN A 377 13.75 13.43 40.72
N ARG A 378 14.57 12.75 41.52
CA ARG A 378 15.03 11.39 41.25
C ARG A 378 13.91 10.41 41.59
N GLN A 379 13.83 9.31 40.86
CA GLN A 379 13.56 8.01 41.48
C GLN A 379 14.28 6.90 40.73
N SER A 380 14.64 5.86 41.48
CA SER A 380 15.68 4.89 41.13
C SER A 380 15.13 3.46 41.17
N TYR A 381 15.46 2.63 40.18
CA TYR A 381 15.41 1.17 40.28
C TYR A 381 16.64 0.60 39.56
N VAL A 382 17.70 0.26 40.30
CA VAL A 382 17.99 -1.09 40.85
C VAL A 382 18.42 -2.07 39.76
N THR A 383 19.74 -2.25 39.66
CA THR A 383 20.42 -3.30 38.89
C THR A 383 20.72 -4.51 39.78
N SER A 384 20.48 -5.72 39.31
CA SER A 384 21.04 -6.95 39.90
C SER A 384 22.16 -7.51 39.03
N ARG A 385 23.33 -7.77 39.64
CA ARG A 385 24.43 -8.54 39.04
C ARG A 385 24.29 -10.00 39.47
N VAL A 386 24.72 -10.92 38.61
CA VAL A 386 25.26 -12.22 39.01
C VAL A 386 26.63 -12.37 38.35
N ASN A 387 27.64 -12.72 39.13
CA ASN A 387 29.00 -13.02 38.68
C ASN A 387 29.28 -14.51 38.95
N SER A 388 29.93 -15.19 38.01
CA SER A 388 30.85 -16.31 38.30
C SER A 388 32.04 -16.27 37.32
N LYS A 389 33.15 -16.90 37.69
CA LYS A 389 34.50 -16.60 37.17
C LYS A 389 35.14 -17.78 36.42
N GLN A 390 36.02 -17.47 35.44
CA GLN A 390 37.31 -18.13 35.11
C GLN A 390 37.33 -19.65 34.78
N SER A 391 38.23 -20.22 33.96
CA SER A 391 39.18 -19.80 32.91
C SER A 391 39.70 -21.11 32.20
N PRO A 392 40.85 -21.18 31.48
CA PRO A 392 40.95 -21.18 30.01
C PRO A 392 41.44 -22.52 29.38
N LYS A 393 41.42 -22.62 28.03
CA LYS A 393 42.47 -23.25 27.18
C LYS A 393 42.16 -23.17 25.67
N ASN A 394 43.19 -22.83 24.89
CA ASN A 394 43.41 -23.11 23.45
C ASN A 394 44.49 -24.24 23.35
N PRO A 395 44.91 -24.81 22.19
CA PRO A 395 44.84 -24.30 20.80
C PRO A 395 44.53 -25.36 19.69
N THR A 396 44.66 -24.94 18.41
CA THR A 396 45.20 -25.63 17.21
C THR A 396 44.37 -25.55 15.91
N ASP A 397 45.09 -25.59 14.79
CA ASP A 397 44.78 -25.11 13.43
C ASP A 397 44.02 -26.11 12.52
N PRO A 398 43.49 -25.67 11.35
CA PRO A 398 42.70 -26.52 10.47
C PRO A 398 43.56 -27.33 9.46
N LEU A 399 43.05 -28.50 9.05
CA LEU A 399 43.56 -29.27 7.91
C LEU A 399 42.48 -29.39 6.81
N PRO A 400 42.87 -29.33 5.52
CA PRO A 400 41.95 -29.47 4.39
C PRO A 400 41.72 -30.95 4.05
N LEU A 401 40.61 -31.26 3.38
CA LEU A 401 40.39 -32.55 2.73
C LEU A 401 39.90 -32.38 1.29
N GLU A 402 40.37 -33.31 0.46
CA GLU A 402 40.59 -33.13 -0.98
C GLU A 402 39.36 -33.39 -1.86
N HIS A 403 39.54 -33.05 -3.14
CA HIS A 403 38.73 -33.54 -4.25
C HIS A 403 38.66 -35.08 -4.26
N LEU A 404 37.49 -35.61 -4.62
CA LEU A 404 37.34 -36.98 -5.09
C LEU A 404 36.55 -36.98 -6.40
N ASP A 405 37.27 -37.24 -7.49
CA ASP A 405 36.68 -37.56 -8.78
C ASP A 405 36.04 -38.96 -8.74
N CYS A 406 34.87 -39.09 -9.35
CA CYS A 406 34.26 -40.38 -9.69
C CYS A 406 33.88 -40.38 -11.16
N ALA A 407 34.81 -40.83 -12.01
CA ALA A 407 34.52 -41.24 -13.38
C ALA A 407 34.30 -42.77 -13.44
N ASN A 408 33.48 -43.19 -14.40
CA ASN A 408 33.39 -44.56 -14.93
C ASN A 408 32.92 -45.68 -13.99
N PHE A 409 31.61 -45.96 -14.00
CA PHE A 409 31.10 -47.31 -14.27
C PHE A 409 29.80 -47.22 -15.07
N GLY A 410 29.72 -47.93 -16.19
CA GLY A 410 28.56 -47.87 -17.10
C GLY A 410 27.57 -49.01 -16.88
N HIS A 411 26.31 -48.68 -16.59
CA HIS A 411 25.14 -49.51 -16.87
C HIS A 411 23.88 -48.60 -16.92
N PRO A 412 22.94 -48.78 -17.88
CA PRO A 412 21.86 -47.82 -18.11
C PRO A 412 20.57 -48.17 -17.35
N LEU A 413 20.51 -47.94 -16.04
CA LEU A 413 19.25 -48.02 -15.27
C LEU A 413 19.18 -46.92 -14.19
N LEU A 414 18.09 -46.13 -14.23
CA LEU A 414 17.59 -45.19 -13.21
C LEU A 414 18.48 -43.98 -12.82
N PRO A 415 18.12 -42.74 -13.22
CA PRO A 415 18.68 -41.53 -12.63
C PRO A 415 17.93 -41.15 -11.32
N ILE A 416 18.03 -41.98 -10.28
CA ILE A 416 17.63 -41.61 -8.91
C ILE A 416 18.87 -41.54 -8.02
N CYS A 417 19.78 -40.64 -8.35
CA CYS A 417 20.87 -40.24 -7.45
C CYS A 417 21.47 -38.86 -7.84
N GLN A 418 20.62 -37.85 -8.05
CA GLN A 418 21.10 -36.47 -8.17
C GLN A 418 21.46 -35.93 -6.78
N LYS A 419 22.62 -35.26 -6.67
CA LYS A 419 23.24 -34.80 -5.42
C LYS A 419 22.24 -34.18 -4.43
N ARG A 420 22.22 -34.74 -3.21
CA ARG A 420 21.47 -34.22 -2.05
C ARG A 420 22.16 -32.97 -1.46
N SER A 421 22.16 -31.88 -2.23
CA SER A 421 22.73 -30.59 -1.81
C SER A 421 21.86 -29.43 -2.32
N ASN A 422 21.05 -28.88 -1.40
CA ASN A 422 20.30 -27.62 -1.54
C ASN A 422 19.27 -27.54 -2.69
N LEU A 423 18.26 -28.42 -2.69
CA LEU A 423 16.98 -28.12 -3.35
C LEU A 423 16.32 -26.89 -2.69
N GLY A 424 15.68 -26.03 -3.48
CA GLY A 424 14.97 -24.86 -2.98
C GLY A 424 13.73 -25.24 -2.15
N LEU A 425 13.21 -24.31 -1.34
CA LEU A 425 11.99 -24.56 -0.53
C LEU A 425 10.81 -25.03 -1.40
N TRP A 426 10.72 -24.51 -2.62
CA TRP A 426 9.68 -24.87 -3.59
C TRP A 426 9.89 -26.27 -4.19
N ASP A 427 11.11 -26.65 -4.56
CA ASP A 427 11.38 -27.99 -5.11
C ASP A 427 11.19 -29.08 -4.06
N ASN A 428 11.57 -28.81 -2.80
CA ASN A 428 11.26 -29.70 -1.68
C ASN A 428 9.74 -29.85 -1.47
N PHE A 429 8.96 -28.77 -1.66
CA PHE A 429 7.50 -28.84 -1.60
C PHE A 429 6.92 -29.69 -2.75
N LEU A 430 7.38 -29.49 -3.99
CA LEU A 430 6.97 -30.29 -5.15
C LEU A 430 7.33 -31.77 -4.98
N HIS A 431 8.50 -32.09 -4.42
CA HIS A 431 8.89 -33.47 -4.13
C HIS A 431 7.98 -34.13 -3.07
N ILE A 432 7.40 -33.37 -2.13
CA ILE A 432 6.49 -33.91 -1.10
C ILE A 432 5.07 -34.07 -1.64
N VAL A 433 4.58 -33.10 -2.42
CA VAL A 433 3.18 -33.03 -2.89
C VAL A 433 2.97 -33.74 -4.23
N GLY A 434 4.03 -33.92 -5.01
CA GLY A 434 3.99 -34.36 -6.40
C GLY A 434 3.87 -33.20 -7.38
N GLU A 435 4.45 -33.40 -8.56
CA GLU A 435 4.43 -32.46 -9.68
C GLU A 435 3.25 -32.66 -10.65
N ASP A 436 2.40 -33.68 -10.40
CA ASP A 436 1.23 -33.98 -11.24
C ASP A 436 0.34 -32.74 -11.41
N PRO A 437 0.10 -32.27 -12.65
CA PRO A 437 -0.68 -31.08 -12.92
C PRO A 437 -2.11 -31.14 -12.37
N PHE A 438 -2.76 -32.30 -12.32
CA PHE A 438 -4.10 -32.40 -11.74
C PHE A 438 -4.04 -32.21 -10.21
N THR A 439 -3.06 -32.84 -9.56
CA THR A 439 -2.80 -32.72 -8.13
C THR A 439 -2.50 -31.29 -7.73
N LEU A 440 -1.68 -30.55 -8.50
CA LEU A 440 -1.42 -29.14 -8.23
C LEU A 440 -2.64 -28.25 -8.54
N TRP A 441 -3.12 -28.24 -9.79
CA TRP A 441 -4.13 -27.28 -10.23
C TRP A 441 -5.54 -27.52 -9.66
N VAL A 442 -5.91 -28.77 -9.37
CA VAL A 442 -7.25 -29.12 -8.87
C VAL A 442 -7.22 -29.39 -7.36
N ASN A 443 -6.46 -30.41 -6.92
CA ASN A 443 -6.48 -30.84 -5.53
C ASN A 443 -5.80 -29.81 -4.61
N GLY A 444 -4.58 -29.37 -4.95
CA GLY A 444 -3.80 -28.38 -4.20
C GLY A 444 -4.50 -27.03 -4.13
N THR A 445 -5.01 -26.53 -5.27
CA THR A 445 -5.85 -25.32 -5.31
C THR A 445 -7.10 -25.44 -4.41
N THR A 446 -7.78 -26.59 -4.39
CA THR A 446 -8.96 -26.79 -3.54
C THR A 446 -8.58 -26.81 -2.05
N ILE A 447 -7.53 -27.56 -1.69
CA ILE A 447 -7.02 -27.65 -0.31
C ILE A 447 -6.58 -26.28 0.18
N LEU A 448 -5.84 -25.53 -0.62
CA LEU A 448 -5.41 -24.16 -0.31
C LEU A 448 -6.61 -23.24 -0.05
N ASN A 449 -7.60 -23.22 -0.94
CA ASN A 449 -8.79 -22.39 -0.75
C ASN A 449 -9.57 -22.79 0.51
N LEU A 450 -9.72 -24.09 0.80
CA LEU A 450 -10.34 -24.58 2.03
C LEU A 450 -9.56 -24.12 3.28
N VAL A 451 -8.26 -24.39 3.34
CA VAL A 451 -7.40 -24.05 4.50
C VAL A 451 -7.42 -22.55 4.76
N VAL A 452 -7.20 -21.72 3.74
CA VAL A 452 -7.17 -20.26 3.85
C VAL A 452 -8.53 -19.72 4.28
N TYR A 453 -9.63 -20.23 3.70
CA TYR A 453 -10.98 -19.81 4.08
C TYR A 453 -11.31 -20.12 5.54
N TRP A 454 -11.08 -21.36 5.96
CA TRP A 454 -11.43 -21.81 7.30
C TRP A 454 -10.49 -21.26 8.37
N LEU A 455 -9.23 -20.96 8.04
CA LEU A 455 -8.30 -20.25 8.92
C LEU A 455 -8.79 -18.82 9.19
N PHE A 456 -8.83 -17.95 8.17
CA PHE A 456 -9.18 -16.53 8.37
C PHE A 456 -10.66 -16.35 8.71
N GLY A 457 -11.56 -17.01 7.97
CA GLY A 457 -13.00 -16.99 8.22
C GLY A 457 -13.37 -17.56 9.58
N GLY A 458 -12.69 -18.63 10.02
CA GLY A 458 -12.86 -19.22 11.35
C GLY A 458 -12.47 -18.26 12.47
N ILE A 459 -11.29 -17.62 12.38
CA ILE A 459 -10.83 -16.63 13.36
C ILE A 459 -11.85 -15.48 13.52
N TYR A 460 -12.30 -14.89 12.41
CA TYR A 460 -13.31 -13.83 12.44
C TYR A 460 -14.68 -14.31 12.94
N THR A 461 -15.05 -15.56 12.67
CA THR A 461 -16.33 -16.13 13.15
C THR A 461 -16.29 -16.39 14.64
N ILE A 462 -15.17 -16.90 15.18
CA ILE A 462 -14.94 -17.04 16.62
C ILE A 462 -15.03 -15.68 17.30
N LEU A 463 -14.43 -14.62 16.72
CA LEU A 463 -14.54 -13.25 17.23
C LEU A 463 -16.01 -12.75 17.26
N ASN A 464 -16.77 -12.93 16.17
CA ASN A 464 -18.19 -12.54 16.11
C ASN A 464 -19.10 -13.34 17.07
N VAL A 465 -18.88 -14.65 17.19
CA VAL A 465 -19.68 -15.55 18.04
C VAL A 465 -19.37 -15.33 19.53
N THR A 466 -18.08 -15.34 19.90
CA THR A 466 -17.66 -15.24 21.30
C THR A 466 -17.62 -13.81 21.82
N ASN A 467 -17.57 -12.82 20.92
CA ASN A 467 -17.37 -11.41 21.24
C ASN A 467 -16.05 -11.13 22.00
N LYS A 468 -15.04 -12.01 21.83
CA LYS A 468 -13.73 -11.96 22.48
C LYS A 468 -12.57 -11.95 21.47
N PRO A 469 -11.43 -11.29 21.78
CA PRO A 469 -11.20 -10.48 22.97
C PRO A 469 -11.95 -9.14 22.92
N ALA A 470 -12.37 -8.65 24.09
CA ALA A 470 -13.17 -7.42 24.20
C ALA A 470 -12.47 -6.20 23.54
N ALA A 471 -11.14 -6.17 23.56
CA ALA A 471 -10.31 -5.14 22.92
C ALA A 471 -10.47 -5.03 21.40
N LEU A 472 -11.01 -6.05 20.71
CA LEU A 472 -11.32 -5.97 19.28
C LEU A 472 -12.76 -5.50 19.00
N ARG A 473 -13.66 -5.48 19.99
CA ARG A 473 -15.06 -5.07 19.78
C ARG A 473 -15.23 -3.61 19.35
N ARG A 474 -14.28 -2.75 19.71
CA ARG A 474 -14.22 -1.34 19.26
C ARG A 474 -14.08 -1.15 17.75
N TYR A 475 -13.72 -2.22 17.02
CA TYR A 475 -13.63 -2.24 15.57
C TYR A 475 -14.91 -2.76 14.88
N LYS A 476 -15.96 -3.16 15.61
CA LYS A 476 -17.20 -3.69 15.03
C LYS A 476 -17.93 -2.58 14.26
N MET A 477 -18.20 -2.78 12.96
CA MET A 477 -18.77 -1.73 12.09
C MET A 477 -20.27 -1.49 12.35
N GLN A 478 -21.03 -2.55 12.57
CA GLN A 478 -22.46 -2.54 12.92
C GLN A 478 -22.73 -3.26 14.27
N PRO A 479 -22.44 -2.63 15.42
CA PRO A 479 -22.70 -3.23 16.74
C PRO A 479 -24.19 -3.48 16.98
N GLY A 480 -24.54 -4.60 17.60
CA GLY A 480 -25.93 -4.98 17.92
C GLY A 480 -26.72 -5.63 16.78
N THR A 481 -26.30 -5.50 15.52
CA THR A 481 -26.89 -6.24 14.39
C THR A 481 -26.24 -7.62 14.26
N ASN A 482 -27.06 -8.68 14.19
CA ASN A 482 -26.62 -10.09 14.21
C ASN A 482 -25.80 -10.47 15.46
N GLU A 483 -25.99 -9.78 16.60
CA GLU A 483 -25.34 -10.06 17.88
C GLU A 483 -26.38 -10.39 18.98
N PRO A 484 -26.30 -11.56 19.65
CA PRO A 484 -25.42 -12.68 19.37
C PRO A 484 -25.76 -13.37 18.04
N VAL A 485 -24.78 -14.04 17.43
CA VAL A 485 -24.96 -14.78 16.18
C VAL A 485 -25.93 -15.94 16.41
N ASP A 486 -26.98 -16.05 15.58
CA ASP A 486 -27.89 -17.20 15.62
C ASP A 486 -27.20 -18.46 15.09
N TYR A 487 -26.93 -19.41 15.99
CA TYR A 487 -26.32 -20.70 15.68
C TYR A 487 -27.09 -21.53 14.64
N LYS A 488 -28.43 -21.41 14.54
CA LYS A 488 -29.24 -22.11 13.52
C LYS A 488 -29.17 -21.43 12.15
N LYS A 489 -28.88 -20.13 12.10
CA LYS A 489 -28.57 -19.42 10.85
C LYS A 489 -27.12 -19.71 10.44
N LEU A 490 -26.19 -19.72 11.39
CA LEU A 490 -24.78 -20.04 11.19
C LEU A 490 -24.57 -21.48 10.70
N SER A 491 -25.19 -22.50 11.29
CA SER A 491 -25.01 -23.90 10.84
C SER A 491 -25.42 -24.11 9.38
N ARG A 492 -26.51 -23.45 8.93
CA ARG A 492 -26.93 -23.43 7.53
C ARG A 492 -25.92 -22.73 6.61
N VAL A 493 -25.31 -21.64 7.08
CA VAL A 493 -24.20 -20.97 6.37
C VAL A 493 -23.03 -21.94 6.20
N LEU A 494 -22.57 -22.58 7.28
CA LEU A 494 -21.42 -23.50 7.25
C LEU A 494 -21.62 -24.65 6.26
N VAL A 495 -22.77 -25.33 6.31
CA VAL A 495 -23.09 -26.44 5.38
C VAL A 495 -23.15 -25.96 3.93
N TRP A 496 -23.78 -24.81 3.67
CA TRP A 496 -23.91 -24.29 2.31
C TRP A 496 -22.58 -23.76 1.73
N VAL A 497 -21.74 -23.18 2.57
CA VAL A 497 -20.38 -22.77 2.21
C VAL A 497 -19.51 -23.98 1.87
N LEU A 498 -19.58 -25.06 2.66
CA LEU A 498 -18.89 -26.31 2.33
C LEU A 498 -19.37 -26.90 1.00
N PHE A 499 -20.68 -26.86 0.70
CA PHE A 499 -21.20 -27.24 -0.62
C PHE A 499 -20.61 -26.38 -1.75
N ASN A 500 -20.62 -25.05 -1.58
CA ASN A 500 -20.03 -24.13 -2.56
C ASN A 500 -18.53 -24.40 -2.77
N GLN A 501 -17.76 -24.67 -1.72
CA GLN A 501 -16.32 -24.98 -1.83
C GLN A 501 -16.04 -26.35 -2.46
N ILE A 502 -16.68 -27.41 -1.96
CA ILE A 502 -16.37 -28.80 -2.34
C ILE A 502 -16.97 -29.15 -3.71
N VAL A 503 -18.15 -28.62 -4.06
CA VAL A 503 -18.80 -28.93 -5.34
C VAL A 503 -18.46 -27.87 -6.39
N VAL A 504 -18.84 -26.62 -6.15
CA VAL A 504 -18.66 -25.55 -7.16
C VAL A 504 -17.19 -25.16 -7.29
N GLY A 505 -16.47 -25.02 -6.17
CA GLY A 505 -15.04 -24.72 -6.14
C GLY A 505 -14.19 -25.80 -6.82
N TYR A 506 -14.39 -27.07 -6.50
CA TYR A 506 -13.66 -28.18 -7.14
C TYR A 506 -13.93 -28.28 -8.65
N VAL A 507 -15.20 -28.17 -9.07
CA VAL A 507 -15.56 -28.13 -10.49
C VAL A 507 -14.92 -26.93 -11.19
N THR A 508 -14.84 -25.77 -10.53
CA THR A 508 -14.21 -24.58 -11.11
C THR A 508 -12.69 -24.71 -11.19
N ALA A 509 -12.04 -25.33 -10.20
CA ALA A 509 -10.62 -25.66 -10.24
C ALA A 509 -10.31 -26.65 -11.37
N TRP A 510 -11.19 -27.64 -11.61
CA TRP A 510 -11.10 -28.54 -12.76
C TRP A 510 -11.28 -27.82 -14.12
N ILE A 511 -12.24 -26.89 -14.23
CA ILE A 511 -12.43 -26.05 -15.42
C ILE A 511 -11.18 -25.20 -15.67
N LEU A 512 -10.63 -24.55 -14.63
CA LEU A 512 -9.41 -23.76 -14.73
C LEU A 512 -8.21 -24.63 -15.13
N TYR A 513 -8.05 -25.82 -14.53
CA TYR A 513 -7.04 -26.79 -14.94
C TYR A 513 -7.15 -27.11 -16.43
N LYS A 514 -8.34 -27.44 -16.94
CA LYS A 514 -8.55 -27.71 -18.37
C LYS A 514 -8.27 -26.50 -19.27
N ALA A 515 -8.67 -25.30 -18.85
CA ALA A 515 -8.39 -24.07 -19.58
C ALA A 515 -6.87 -23.77 -19.62
N MET A 516 -6.16 -23.97 -18.51
CA MET A 516 -4.71 -23.84 -18.40
C MET A 516 -3.97 -24.93 -19.18
N SER A 517 -4.47 -26.18 -19.19
CA SER A 517 -3.93 -27.25 -20.05
C SER A 517 -4.04 -26.89 -21.53
N TRP A 518 -5.19 -26.35 -21.96
CA TRP A 518 -5.41 -25.90 -23.34
C TRP A 518 -4.52 -24.72 -23.72
N ARG A 519 -4.29 -23.79 -22.77
CA ARG A 519 -3.39 -22.65 -22.96
C ARG A 519 -1.90 -23.02 -22.95
N GLY A 520 -1.54 -24.08 -22.23
CA GLY A 520 -0.19 -24.34 -21.73
C GLY A 520 0.06 -23.58 -20.42
N TYR A 521 0.16 -24.32 -19.31
CA TYR A 521 0.65 -23.77 -18.03
C TYR A 521 2.19 -23.85 -17.97
N PRO A 522 2.85 -22.92 -17.26
CA PRO A 522 4.29 -23.00 -17.01
C PRO A 522 4.67 -24.26 -16.22
N GLU A 523 5.89 -24.72 -16.44
CA GLU A 523 6.48 -25.86 -15.74
C GLU A 523 6.67 -25.56 -14.24
N PRO A 524 6.28 -26.45 -13.30
CA PRO A 524 6.30 -26.16 -11.87
C PRO A 524 7.67 -25.75 -11.31
N HIS A 525 8.78 -26.29 -11.81
CA HIS A 525 10.13 -25.96 -11.33
C HIS A 525 10.63 -24.59 -11.81
N HIS A 526 10.13 -24.09 -12.94
CA HIS A 526 10.54 -22.80 -13.50
C HIS A 526 9.76 -21.65 -12.84
N LEU A 527 10.23 -21.26 -11.65
CA LEU A 527 9.66 -20.16 -10.86
C LEU A 527 9.62 -18.84 -11.64
N PRO A 528 8.53 -18.05 -11.52
CA PRO A 528 8.44 -16.74 -12.16
C PRO A 528 9.44 -15.76 -11.53
N SER A 529 10.04 -14.91 -12.37
CA SER A 529 10.86 -13.79 -11.87
C SER A 529 10.02 -12.85 -10.99
N LEU A 530 10.65 -12.13 -10.06
CA LEU A 530 9.93 -11.19 -9.18
C LEU A 530 9.13 -10.13 -9.96
N LEU A 531 9.68 -9.62 -11.07
CA LEU A 531 8.97 -8.68 -11.95
C LEU A 531 7.77 -9.34 -12.63
N GLN A 532 7.91 -10.58 -13.11
CA GLN A 532 6.79 -11.35 -13.67
C GLN A 532 5.70 -11.56 -12.60
N PHE A 533 6.05 -12.08 -11.43
CA PHE A 533 5.12 -12.30 -10.32
C PHE A 533 4.36 -11.01 -9.93
N LEU A 534 5.05 -9.88 -9.78
CA LEU A 534 4.43 -8.60 -9.43
C LEU A 534 3.54 -8.06 -10.56
N SER A 535 3.97 -8.15 -11.82
CA SER A 535 3.18 -7.67 -12.97
C SER A 535 1.94 -8.52 -13.23
N GLU A 536 2.04 -9.85 -13.08
CA GLU A 536 0.90 -10.78 -13.13
C GLU A 536 -0.09 -10.48 -11.99
N THR A 537 0.40 -10.36 -10.75
CA THR A 537 -0.45 -10.04 -9.59
C THR A 537 -1.17 -8.70 -9.76
N PHE A 538 -0.48 -7.66 -10.23
CA PHE A 538 -1.11 -6.37 -10.53
C PHE A 538 -2.17 -6.48 -11.64
N PHE A 539 -1.90 -7.24 -12.70
CA PHE A 539 -2.87 -7.48 -13.77
C PHE A 539 -4.09 -8.26 -13.27
N HIS A 540 -3.91 -9.24 -12.36
CA HIS A 540 -5.01 -9.97 -11.76
C HIS A 540 -5.96 -9.06 -10.97
N VAL A 541 -5.44 -8.10 -10.20
CA VAL A 541 -6.25 -7.07 -9.51
C VAL A 541 -7.09 -6.25 -10.50
N LEU A 542 -6.52 -5.86 -11.65
CA LEU A 542 -7.26 -5.10 -12.66
C LEU A 542 -8.38 -5.93 -13.32
N VAL A 543 -8.10 -7.20 -13.66
CA VAL A 543 -9.11 -8.10 -14.23
C VAL A 543 -10.20 -8.42 -13.22
N GLU A 544 -9.86 -8.60 -11.94
CA GLU A 544 -10.82 -8.84 -10.87
C GLU A 544 -11.73 -7.62 -10.65
N GLU A 545 -11.19 -6.40 -10.48
CA GLU A 545 -12.01 -5.18 -10.32
C GLU A 545 -12.99 -5.02 -11.49
N VAL A 546 -12.54 -5.19 -12.73
CA VAL A 546 -13.41 -5.07 -13.91
C VAL A 546 -14.49 -6.16 -13.94
N THR A 547 -14.09 -7.42 -13.81
CA THR A 547 -15.00 -8.55 -14.02
C THR A 547 -15.99 -8.65 -12.85
N PHE A 548 -15.52 -8.48 -11.61
CA PHE A 548 -16.35 -8.48 -10.41
C PHE A 548 -17.34 -7.32 -10.41
N TYR A 549 -16.91 -6.08 -10.69
CA TYR A 549 -17.80 -4.93 -10.68
C TYR A 549 -19.01 -5.12 -11.60
N TYR A 550 -18.78 -5.55 -12.84
CA TYR A 550 -19.86 -5.75 -13.81
C TYR A 550 -20.71 -6.99 -13.52
N SER A 551 -20.12 -8.10 -13.07
CA SER A 551 -20.89 -9.30 -12.70
C SER A 551 -21.75 -9.08 -11.46
N HIS A 552 -21.20 -8.42 -10.44
CA HIS A 552 -21.89 -8.06 -9.20
C HIS A 552 -23.02 -7.05 -9.48
N ARG A 553 -22.76 -5.96 -10.22
CA ARG A 553 -23.80 -4.99 -10.60
C ARG A 553 -24.91 -5.61 -11.46
N LEU A 554 -24.58 -6.59 -12.32
CA LEU A 554 -25.57 -7.38 -13.07
C LEU A 554 -26.44 -8.24 -12.15
N LEU A 555 -25.85 -8.89 -11.13
CA LEU A 555 -26.58 -9.68 -10.13
C LEU A 555 -27.58 -8.84 -9.31
N HIS A 556 -27.41 -7.52 -9.22
CA HIS A 556 -28.38 -6.60 -8.60
C HIS A 556 -29.57 -6.21 -9.50
N THR A 557 -29.64 -6.69 -10.74
CA THR A 557 -30.86 -6.54 -11.56
C THR A 557 -32.02 -7.31 -10.95
N ARG A 558 -33.26 -6.77 -11.07
CA ARG A 558 -34.46 -7.23 -10.34
C ARG A 558 -34.66 -8.76 -10.29
N TYR A 559 -34.43 -9.45 -11.41
CA TYR A 559 -34.61 -10.90 -11.50
C TYR A 559 -33.43 -11.69 -10.91
N LEU A 560 -32.20 -11.34 -11.28
CA LEU A 560 -30.99 -11.99 -10.76
C LEU A 560 -30.85 -11.76 -9.25
N TYR A 561 -31.22 -10.58 -8.75
CA TYR A 561 -31.26 -10.30 -7.32
C TYR A 561 -32.25 -11.23 -6.62
N LYS A 562 -33.51 -11.25 -7.08
CA LYS A 562 -34.58 -12.03 -6.45
C LYS A 562 -34.26 -13.52 -6.32
N PHE A 563 -33.63 -14.12 -7.34
CA PHE A 563 -33.45 -15.58 -7.44
C PHE A 563 -32.04 -16.07 -7.12
N ILE A 564 -31.01 -15.25 -7.31
CA ILE A 564 -29.60 -15.64 -7.16
C ILE A 564 -28.98 -14.87 -5.99
N HIS A 565 -28.91 -13.53 -6.08
CA HIS A 565 -28.08 -12.72 -5.18
C HIS A 565 -28.70 -12.39 -3.82
N LYS A 566 -30.04 -12.49 -3.67
CA LYS A 566 -30.74 -12.21 -2.41
C LYS A 566 -30.23 -13.04 -1.23
N ARG A 567 -29.67 -14.25 -1.47
CA ARG A 567 -29.10 -15.08 -0.39
C ARG A 567 -27.85 -14.47 0.22
N HIS A 568 -26.95 -13.91 -0.61
CA HIS A 568 -25.75 -13.22 -0.14
C HIS A 568 -26.13 -12.07 0.81
N HIS A 569 -27.19 -11.35 0.43
CA HIS A 569 -27.79 -10.23 1.19
C HIS A 569 -28.71 -10.64 2.36
N GLU A 570 -28.77 -11.93 2.75
CA GLU A 570 -29.46 -12.36 3.98
C GLU A 570 -28.78 -11.83 5.27
N TRP A 571 -27.57 -11.26 5.17
CA TRP A 571 -26.76 -10.80 6.30
C TRP A 571 -26.30 -9.34 6.12
N THR A 572 -27.22 -8.39 6.33
CA THR A 572 -26.97 -6.94 6.22
C THR A 572 -25.84 -6.40 7.11
N SER A 573 -25.50 -7.12 8.18
CA SER A 573 -24.23 -7.04 8.93
C SER A 573 -23.54 -8.39 8.74
N PRO A 574 -22.63 -8.53 7.76
CA PRO A 574 -22.01 -9.81 7.45
C PRO A 574 -21.00 -10.24 8.52
N ILE A 575 -20.66 -11.53 8.48
CA ILE A 575 -19.54 -12.12 9.23
C ILE A 575 -18.69 -12.93 8.23
N ALA A 576 -17.38 -13.09 8.45
CA ALA A 576 -16.47 -13.54 7.38
C ALA A 576 -16.93 -14.81 6.63
N VAL A 577 -17.43 -15.82 7.35
CA VAL A 577 -17.93 -17.07 6.74
C VAL A 577 -19.20 -16.92 5.88
N THR A 578 -19.86 -15.76 5.85
CA THR A 578 -20.97 -15.50 4.93
C THR A 578 -20.52 -15.00 3.56
N ALA A 579 -19.22 -14.71 3.36
CA ALA A 579 -18.72 -14.14 2.11
C ALA A 579 -19.10 -14.94 0.86
N ILE A 580 -19.06 -16.27 0.93
CA ILE A 580 -19.51 -17.17 -0.15
C ILE A 580 -20.79 -17.94 0.20
N TYR A 581 -21.57 -17.46 1.18
CA TYR A 581 -22.95 -17.93 1.44
C TYR A 581 -23.90 -17.34 0.39
N CYS A 582 -23.83 -17.90 -0.81
CA CYS A 582 -24.50 -17.37 -1.99
C CYS A 582 -25.03 -18.51 -2.87
N HIS A 583 -25.80 -18.15 -3.90
CA HIS A 583 -26.28 -19.14 -4.86
C HIS A 583 -25.10 -19.70 -5.70
N PRO A 584 -25.05 -21.01 -6.03
CA PRO A 584 -23.93 -21.61 -6.77
C PRO A 584 -23.53 -20.89 -8.06
N ILE A 585 -24.52 -20.40 -8.81
CA ILE A 585 -24.30 -19.61 -10.05
C ILE A 585 -23.58 -18.28 -9.76
N GLU A 586 -23.92 -17.59 -8.68
CA GLU A 586 -23.22 -16.37 -8.24
C GLU A 586 -21.81 -16.70 -7.73
N HIS A 587 -21.65 -17.80 -6.99
CA HIS A 587 -20.33 -18.22 -6.54
C HIS A 587 -19.39 -18.44 -7.73
N PHE A 588 -19.86 -19.13 -8.78
CA PHE A 588 -19.11 -19.25 -10.02
C PHE A 588 -18.88 -17.90 -10.71
N ILE A 589 -19.94 -17.15 -11.04
CA ILE A 589 -19.88 -15.97 -11.91
C ILE A 589 -19.16 -14.77 -11.28
N SER A 590 -19.31 -14.53 -9.97
CA SER A 590 -18.73 -13.36 -9.31
C SER A 590 -17.62 -13.69 -8.33
N ASN A 591 -17.63 -14.85 -7.66
CA ASN A 591 -16.63 -15.14 -6.62
C ASN A 591 -15.46 -16.03 -7.09
N LEU A 592 -15.61 -16.74 -8.20
CA LEU A 592 -14.56 -17.63 -8.73
C LEU A 592 -14.07 -17.21 -10.12
N LEU A 593 -14.96 -16.83 -11.04
CA LEU A 593 -14.60 -16.44 -12.40
C LEU A 593 -13.68 -15.20 -12.46
N PRO A 594 -13.92 -14.09 -11.72
CA PRO A 594 -13.03 -12.92 -11.77
C PRO A 594 -11.56 -13.20 -11.39
N PRO A 595 -11.23 -13.83 -10.25
CA PRO A 595 -9.84 -14.14 -9.92
C PRO A 595 -9.22 -15.22 -10.84
N CYS A 596 -10.01 -16.17 -11.35
CA CYS A 596 -9.52 -17.18 -12.30
C CYS A 596 -9.23 -16.61 -13.69
N LEU A 597 -10.00 -15.60 -14.13
CA LEU A 597 -9.86 -15.03 -15.47
C LEU A 597 -8.52 -14.30 -15.65
N GLY A 598 -8.03 -13.60 -14.62
CA GLY A 598 -6.70 -12.97 -14.63
C GLY A 598 -5.59 -14.00 -14.85
N VAL A 599 -5.59 -15.07 -14.06
CA VAL A 599 -4.65 -16.19 -14.13
C VAL A 599 -4.63 -16.82 -15.53
N PHE A 600 -5.81 -17.07 -16.10
CA PHE A 600 -5.94 -17.64 -17.45
C PHE A 600 -5.45 -16.69 -18.55
N ILE A 601 -5.73 -15.38 -18.47
CA ILE A 601 -5.24 -14.40 -19.45
C ILE A 601 -3.71 -14.29 -19.38
N MET A 602 -3.15 -14.31 -18.17
CA MET A 602 -1.70 -14.22 -17.99
C MET A 602 -0.98 -15.52 -18.37
N GLY A 603 -1.58 -16.69 -18.12
CA GLY A 603 -0.89 -17.97 -18.20
C GLY A 603 0.05 -18.16 -17.00
N SER A 604 -0.38 -17.69 -15.83
CA SER A 604 0.47 -17.62 -14.64
C SER A 604 0.96 -18.98 -14.15
N HIS A 605 2.16 -18.96 -13.55
CA HIS A 605 2.69 -20.11 -12.81
C HIS A 605 1.78 -20.46 -11.62
N ILE A 606 1.80 -21.72 -11.19
CA ILE A 606 0.95 -22.22 -10.10
C ILE A 606 1.23 -21.48 -8.77
N LEU A 607 2.47 -21.08 -8.51
CA LEU A 607 2.83 -20.30 -7.31
C LEU A 607 2.19 -18.90 -7.34
N THR A 608 2.28 -18.18 -8.47
CA THR A 608 1.59 -16.88 -8.62
C THR A 608 0.09 -17.05 -8.45
N THR A 609 -0.48 -18.09 -9.06
CA THR A 609 -1.91 -18.43 -8.98
C THR A 609 -2.36 -18.65 -7.54
N TRP A 610 -1.62 -19.45 -6.78
CA TRP A 610 -1.93 -19.74 -5.38
C TRP A 610 -1.76 -18.53 -4.46
N THR A 611 -0.69 -17.74 -4.62
CA THR A 611 -0.53 -16.50 -3.85
C THR A 611 -1.62 -15.49 -4.19
N TRP A 612 -1.99 -15.38 -5.47
CA TRP A 612 -3.12 -14.55 -5.90
C TRP A 612 -4.44 -14.98 -5.25
N PHE A 613 -4.77 -16.28 -5.27
CA PHE A 613 -5.99 -16.79 -4.63
C PHE A 613 -5.98 -16.60 -3.11
N ILE A 614 -4.84 -16.70 -2.43
CA ILE A 614 -4.72 -16.34 -1.00
C ILE A 614 -5.12 -14.87 -0.79
N LEU A 615 -4.60 -13.95 -1.61
CA LEU A 615 -4.86 -12.51 -1.50
C LEU A 615 -6.32 -12.14 -1.80
N ALA A 616 -6.89 -12.66 -2.90
CA ALA A 616 -8.28 -12.44 -3.28
C ALA A 616 -9.26 -12.98 -2.22
N LEU A 617 -9.00 -14.20 -1.71
CA LEU A 617 -9.84 -14.84 -0.70
C LEU A 617 -9.74 -14.16 0.67
N PHE A 618 -8.54 -13.75 1.09
CA PHE A 618 -8.34 -12.95 2.30
C PHE A 618 -9.08 -11.61 2.21
N THR A 619 -8.97 -10.92 1.06
CA THR A 619 -9.64 -9.63 0.80
C THR A 619 -11.16 -9.79 0.88
N THR A 620 -11.70 -10.84 0.24
CA THR A 620 -13.12 -11.22 0.28
C THR A 620 -13.60 -11.50 1.71
N LEU A 621 -12.83 -12.24 2.51
CA LEU A 621 -13.16 -12.53 3.91
C LEU A 621 -13.10 -11.29 4.80
N ASN A 622 -12.10 -10.42 4.58
CA ASN A 622 -11.96 -9.15 5.29
C ASN A 622 -13.14 -8.21 4.99
N ALA A 623 -13.54 -8.08 3.71
CA ALA A 623 -14.70 -7.29 3.27
C ALA A 623 -16.01 -7.71 3.96
N HIS A 624 -16.14 -8.97 4.38
CA HIS A 624 -17.32 -9.51 5.06
C HIS A 624 -17.12 -9.72 6.57
N CYS A 625 -15.96 -9.43 7.16
CA CYS A 625 -15.65 -9.90 8.52
C CYS A 625 -16.49 -9.22 9.61
N GLY A 626 -17.10 -8.07 9.29
CA GLY A 626 -17.91 -7.25 10.19
C GLY A 626 -17.10 -6.40 11.16
N TYR A 627 -15.76 -6.35 11.01
CA TYR A 627 -14.83 -5.54 11.80
C TYR A 627 -13.90 -4.74 10.89
N HIS A 628 -13.61 -3.50 11.27
CA HIS A 628 -12.56 -2.71 10.63
C HIS A 628 -11.25 -2.87 11.42
N ILE A 629 -10.50 -3.93 11.16
CA ILE A 629 -9.24 -4.23 11.89
C ILE A 629 -8.09 -3.32 11.43
N PRO A 630 -7.24 -2.80 12.33
CA PRO A 630 -6.06 -2.02 11.94
C PRO A 630 -5.10 -2.76 11.01
N LEU A 631 -4.39 -1.98 10.19
CA LEU A 631 -3.43 -2.42 9.16
C LEU A 631 -4.03 -3.21 7.99
N PHE A 632 -5.32 -3.56 8.00
CA PHE A 632 -5.99 -4.22 6.88
C PHE A 632 -6.74 -3.22 5.98
N PRO A 633 -7.03 -3.57 4.72
CA PRO A 633 -7.88 -2.76 3.84
C PRO A 633 -9.25 -2.52 4.49
N SER A 634 -9.83 -1.34 4.28
CA SER A 634 -11.08 -0.97 4.93
C SER A 634 -12.28 -1.72 4.33
N PRO A 635 -13.04 -2.50 5.13
CA PRO A 635 -14.21 -3.23 4.63
C PRO A 635 -15.51 -2.39 4.60
N GLU A 636 -15.44 -1.13 5.04
CA GLU A 636 -16.59 -0.22 5.21
C GLU A 636 -17.44 -0.03 3.93
N ALA A 637 -16.83 -0.08 2.74
CA ALA A 637 -17.54 0.06 1.47
C ALA A 637 -18.48 -1.13 1.18
N HIS A 638 -18.02 -2.35 1.46
CA HIS A 638 -18.80 -3.56 1.24
C HIS A 638 -19.77 -3.86 2.39
N ASP A 639 -19.43 -3.46 3.62
CA ASP A 639 -20.38 -3.45 4.74
C ASP A 639 -21.55 -2.48 4.47
N TYR A 640 -21.26 -1.29 3.92
CA TYR A 640 -22.29 -0.35 3.43
C TYR A 640 -23.08 -0.91 2.24
N HIS A 641 -22.45 -1.68 1.36
CA HIS A 641 -23.13 -2.40 0.29
C HIS A 641 -24.17 -3.38 0.85
N HIS A 642 -23.81 -4.22 1.83
CA HIS A 642 -24.76 -5.13 2.51
C HIS A 642 -25.88 -4.39 3.27
N LEU A 643 -25.63 -3.16 3.72
CA LEU A 643 -26.63 -2.33 4.42
C LEU A 643 -27.61 -1.62 3.47
N LYS A 644 -27.18 -1.23 2.26
CA LYS A 644 -27.97 -0.41 1.32
C LYS A 644 -28.30 -1.08 -0.01
N PHE A 645 -27.73 -2.25 -0.29
CA PHE A 645 -27.91 -3.12 -1.46
C PHE A 645 -27.47 -2.54 -2.82
N ASN A 646 -27.69 -1.25 -3.09
CA ASN A 646 -27.53 -0.65 -4.43
C ASN A 646 -26.37 0.34 -4.60
N ASN A 647 -25.33 0.26 -3.76
CA ASN A 647 -24.13 1.12 -3.81
C ASN A 647 -22.87 0.26 -3.60
N CYS A 648 -21.69 0.71 -4.07
CA CYS A 648 -20.40 0.04 -3.86
C CYS A 648 -20.35 -1.42 -4.37
N PHE A 649 -20.22 -1.61 -5.68
CA PHE A 649 -20.20 -2.95 -6.30
C PHE A 649 -18.79 -3.51 -6.58
N GLY A 650 -17.75 -2.67 -6.60
CA GLY A 650 -16.37 -3.05 -6.93
C GLY A 650 -15.56 -3.58 -5.75
N VAL A 651 -14.36 -4.07 -6.06
CA VAL A 651 -13.42 -4.64 -5.08
C VAL A 651 -12.50 -3.55 -4.51
N ILE A 652 -11.96 -2.70 -5.38
CA ILE A 652 -11.12 -1.55 -5.01
C ILE A 652 -11.85 -0.20 -5.12
N GLY A 653 -13.06 -0.19 -5.71
CA GLY A 653 -13.93 0.99 -5.78
C GLY A 653 -13.55 2.01 -6.87
N VAL A 654 -12.64 1.67 -7.77
CA VAL A 654 -12.25 2.53 -8.91
C VAL A 654 -13.40 2.62 -9.91
N LEU A 655 -14.04 1.48 -10.21
CA LEU A 655 -15.21 1.46 -11.09
C LEU A 655 -16.45 2.05 -10.41
N ASP A 656 -16.59 1.93 -9.09
CA ASP A 656 -17.63 2.66 -8.38
C ASP A 656 -17.46 4.17 -8.51
N ARG A 657 -16.23 4.68 -8.37
CA ARG A 657 -15.91 6.09 -8.55
C ARG A 657 -16.27 6.58 -9.96
N LEU A 658 -15.93 5.79 -10.98
CA LEU A 658 -16.20 6.09 -12.38
C LEU A 658 -17.71 6.12 -12.69
N HIS A 659 -18.44 5.09 -12.25
CA HIS A 659 -19.89 4.93 -12.46
C HIS A 659 -20.75 5.68 -11.44
N LYS A 660 -20.12 6.35 -10.46
CA LYS A 660 -20.75 7.06 -9.33
C LYS A 660 -21.58 6.15 -8.41
N THR A 661 -21.36 4.84 -8.41
CA THR A 661 -22.11 3.89 -7.56
C THR A 661 -21.66 3.87 -6.10
N ASP A 662 -20.61 4.62 -5.74
CA ASP A 662 -20.23 4.96 -4.36
C ASP A 662 -20.76 6.34 -3.89
N ALA A 663 -21.56 7.07 -4.68
CA ALA A 663 -21.91 8.46 -4.36
C ALA A 663 -22.59 8.64 -2.99
N ASN A 664 -23.56 7.79 -2.65
CA ASN A 664 -24.25 7.84 -1.35
C ASN A 664 -23.34 7.38 -0.20
N PHE A 665 -22.45 6.42 -0.46
CA PHE A 665 -21.44 5.98 0.50
C PHE A 665 -20.53 7.16 0.88
N ARG A 666 -20.01 7.89 -0.10
CA ARG A 666 -19.16 9.08 0.13
C ARG A 666 -19.84 10.21 0.91
N ALA A 667 -21.13 10.41 0.67
CA ALA A 667 -21.92 11.39 1.42
C ALA A 667 -22.17 10.95 2.88
N SER A 668 -22.07 9.65 3.17
CA SER A 668 -22.32 9.10 4.50
C SER A 668 -21.15 9.30 5.46
N HIS A 669 -21.46 9.31 6.76
CA HIS A 669 -20.45 9.27 7.83
C HIS A 669 -19.58 8.00 7.81
N VAL A 670 -20.04 6.92 7.17
CA VAL A 670 -19.32 5.64 7.08
C VAL A 670 -18.05 5.80 6.23
N TYR A 671 -18.11 6.58 5.13
CA TYR A 671 -16.95 6.86 4.28
C TYR A 671 -15.85 7.64 5.01
N LYS A 672 -16.17 8.44 6.04
CA LYS A 672 -15.15 9.10 6.87
C LYS A 672 -14.25 8.09 7.61
N ARG A 673 -14.78 6.89 7.88
CA ARG A 673 -14.03 5.76 8.44
C ARG A 673 -13.32 4.92 7.37
N HIS A 674 -13.58 5.11 6.08
CA HIS A 674 -13.06 4.26 5.00
C HIS A 674 -11.60 4.57 4.64
N VAL A 675 -10.72 4.31 5.60
CA VAL A 675 -9.26 4.45 5.53
C VAL A 675 -8.62 3.30 6.31
N MET A 676 -7.42 2.86 5.95
CA MET A 676 -6.70 1.85 6.75
C MET A 676 -6.45 2.38 8.17
N LEU A 677 -7.06 1.72 9.17
CA LEU A 677 -6.88 2.11 10.57
C LEU A 677 -5.48 1.73 11.09
N LYS A 678 -4.99 2.50 12.06
CA LYS A 678 -3.78 2.20 12.85
C LYS A 678 -4.17 1.86 14.29
N PHE A 679 -3.29 1.20 15.02
CA PHE A 679 -3.52 0.80 16.42
C PHE A 679 -3.87 1.98 17.36
N ASP A 680 -3.35 3.18 17.09
CA ASP A 680 -3.46 4.34 18.00
C ASP A 680 -4.58 5.34 17.63
N LEU A 681 -5.17 5.27 16.42
CA LEU A 681 -6.05 6.32 15.87
C LEU A 681 -7.52 6.29 16.37
N LEU A 682 -7.78 5.66 17.52
CA LEU A 682 -9.13 5.30 17.96
C LEU A 682 -9.81 6.29 18.92
N ASN A 683 -9.05 7.15 19.61
CA ASN A 683 -9.65 8.07 20.59
C ASN A 683 -10.25 9.33 19.94
N ASP A 684 -9.71 9.79 18.81
CA ASP A 684 -10.12 11.09 18.22
C ASP A 684 -11.27 10.96 17.21
N GLN A 685 -11.38 9.81 16.52
CA GLN A 685 -12.43 9.59 15.50
C GLN A 685 -13.80 9.23 16.10
N ILE A 686 -13.84 8.68 17.31
CA ILE A 686 -15.10 8.34 18.00
C ILE A 686 -15.73 9.57 18.68
N ASN A 687 -14.93 10.59 19.03
CA ASN A 687 -15.40 11.82 19.66
C ASN A 687 -16.02 12.85 18.70
N LEU A 688 -16.15 12.55 17.40
CA LEU A 688 -16.87 13.40 16.43
C LEU A 688 -18.41 13.23 16.47
N LYS A 689 -18.95 12.71 17.58
CA LYS A 689 -20.37 12.80 17.96
C LYS A 689 -20.51 13.09 19.47
N SER A 690 -20.37 14.37 19.81
CA SER A 690 -21.06 15.01 20.92
C SER A 690 -22.17 15.90 20.36
#